data_AF-A0A7X1LK41-F1
#
_entry.id   AF-A0A7X1LK41-F1
#
_cell.length_a   1.000
_cell.length_b   1.000
_cell.length_c   1.000
_cell.angle_alpha   90.00
_cell.angle_beta   90.00
_cell.angle_gamma   90.00
#
_symmetry.space_group_name_H-M   'P 1'
#
loop_
_entity.id
_entity.type
_entity.pdbx_description
1 polymer ?
#
loop_
_entity_poly.entity_id
_entity_poly.type
_entity_poly.pdbx_seq_one_letter_code
_entity_poly.pdbx_strand_id
1 'polypeptide(L)'
;MERIRVRKFPKVKDLANVLGLIPLIDVNMEKEIKTQSVYRVGYELSGFFSEGEELQSNINVLGRKEIGYLERMERTKRKEILEKYLSYPFPTLIVTVENNIVDEIVEIAKKYRKPVLKSNNKTIEFIRNAKFYLQKVLAEEIIIDNCILLDIYGVGILLKGYEDARLGATVELLERGHKFITDTRLKVQNIANRFILGSNTADKESGDSHFYLFGKDGNDIDVTTHFGIKSTRKRKKITLLVELEKWDEKKFYDRLGLDEVYEEYLGFKIPKVTLPVRKGRNLAIIIETAAINYRLKKTGVNSAEYFWKESKKLIEENRENKKRGLVVNDKTSMPVRYIKSRFNLNVLNGEEFLDNRYITTTGVYRPSLALTGYFDMYEEEGYKGLQLFTETEFKYLDSISPKDKEKNLEKYLDEDFPAIIISGVKNIPDYFLNKIIEKKIILLETKLDRPSHVVATFSAYLENYFAPSTSVHGVFVELYGFGVLLTGKSGIGKSETALELIHRGHRLIADDSVRFEKGVIGDITGRASKLPYFMEIRGLGIIDVKALYGVGAVRISKRLDMIIELQELKSEDYLTAMDYQESTEVLLGNEIPKIKLYISSGRNAAAMVEIAVMNLMAKRMGYNSEEVYLKELKNKNYND
;
A
#
# COMPACT_ATOMS: atom_id res chain seq x y z
N MET A 1 -4.36 2.38 31.19
CA MET A 1 -4.19 0.98 30.75
C MET A 1 -3.50 0.26 31.90
N GLU A 2 -4.24 -0.52 32.66
CA GLU A 2 -3.64 -1.28 33.76
C GLU A 2 -2.75 -2.37 33.15
N ARG A 3 -1.48 -2.38 33.56
CA ARG A 3 -0.49 -3.39 33.16
C ARG A 3 -0.07 -4.11 34.42
N ILE A 4 -0.64 -5.28 34.67
CA ILE A 4 -0.22 -6.10 35.81
C ILE A 4 1.00 -6.91 35.35
N ARG A 5 2.17 -6.58 35.89
CA ARG A 5 3.38 -7.40 35.72
C ARG A 5 3.26 -8.62 36.61
N VAL A 6 3.27 -9.81 36.01
CA VAL A 6 3.32 -11.07 36.76
C VAL A 6 4.69 -11.67 36.56
N ARG A 7 5.41 -11.96 37.64
CA ARG A 7 6.70 -12.67 37.58
C ARG A 7 6.57 -13.95 38.38
N LYS A 8 6.63 -15.10 37.69
CA LYS A 8 6.64 -16.42 38.33
C LYS A 8 8.07 -16.96 38.30
N PHE A 9 8.56 -17.42 39.45
CA PHE A 9 9.87 -18.06 39.56
C PHE A 9 9.70 -19.59 39.56
N PRO A 10 10.34 -20.33 38.64
CA PRO A 10 10.32 -21.79 38.68
C PRO A 10 11.11 -22.28 39.90
N LYS A 11 10.67 -23.40 40.45
CA LYS A 11 11.37 -24.10 41.53
C LYS A 11 12.39 -25.07 40.95
N VAL A 12 13.37 -25.48 41.75
CA VAL A 12 14.39 -26.47 41.33
C VAL A 12 13.74 -27.79 40.89
N LYS A 13 12.65 -28.22 41.53
CA LYS A 13 11.86 -29.40 41.08
C LYS A 13 11.27 -29.25 39.68
N ASP A 14 10.86 -28.05 39.29
CA ASP A 14 10.26 -27.82 37.97
C ASP A 14 11.32 -27.96 36.88
N LEU A 15 12.53 -27.44 37.14
CA LEU A 15 13.70 -27.63 36.29
C LEU A 15 14.06 -29.11 36.17
N ALA A 16 14.05 -29.85 37.29
CA ALA A 16 14.38 -31.28 37.32
C ALA A 16 13.40 -32.10 36.46
N ASN A 17 12.10 -31.87 36.63
CA ASN A 17 11.06 -32.58 35.90
C ASN A 17 11.11 -32.30 34.40
N VAL A 18 11.26 -31.03 34.00
CA VAL A 18 11.23 -30.64 32.58
C VAL A 18 12.48 -31.08 31.81
N LEU A 19 13.64 -31.08 32.47
CA LEU A 19 14.91 -31.44 31.84
C LEU A 19 15.33 -32.90 32.11
N GLY A 20 14.50 -33.70 32.77
CA GLY A 20 14.77 -35.11 33.07
C GLY A 20 16.00 -35.30 33.96
N LEU A 21 16.16 -34.46 34.98
CA LEU A 21 17.31 -34.50 35.89
C LEU A 21 17.08 -35.49 37.03
N ILE A 22 18.12 -36.24 37.38
CA ILE A 22 18.09 -37.24 38.44
C ILE A 22 18.55 -36.60 39.75
N PRO A 23 17.74 -36.57 40.83
CA PRO A 23 18.17 -36.04 42.12
C PRO A 23 19.27 -36.91 42.74
N LEU A 24 20.45 -36.34 42.97
CA LEU A 24 21.51 -36.97 43.77
C LEU A 24 21.36 -36.59 45.25
N ILE A 25 20.96 -35.34 45.51
CA ILE A 25 20.62 -34.83 46.83
C ILE A 25 19.27 -34.13 46.73
N ASP A 26 18.24 -34.80 47.20
CA ASP A 26 16.85 -34.34 47.16
C ASP A 26 16.50 -33.55 48.43
N VAL A 27 17.08 -32.35 48.54
CA VAL A 27 16.81 -31.40 49.63
C VAL A 27 16.56 -30.02 49.06
N ASN A 28 15.64 -29.26 49.66
CA ASN A 28 15.34 -27.87 49.29
C ASN A 28 14.96 -27.68 47.80
N MET A 29 14.30 -28.67 47.20
CA MET A 29 13.85 -28.64 45.80
C MET A 29 12.80 -27.57 45.51
N GLU A 30 12.20 -26.98 46.55
CA GLU A 30 11.26 -25.86 46.47
C GLU A 30 11.95 -24.51 46.25
N LYS A 31 13.28 -24.44 46.27
CA LYS A 31 14.03 -23.21 46.08
C LYS A 31 13.77 -22.59 44.71
N GLU A 32 13.54 -21.28 44.69
CA GLU A 32 13.25 -20.54 43.47
C GLU A 32 14.51 -20.23 42.65
N ILE A 33 14.38 -20.32 41.33
CA ILE A 33 15.39 -19.88 40.37
C ILE A 33 14.97 -18.52 39.85
N LYS A 34 15.79 -17.49 40.08
CA LYS A 34 15.42 -16.09 39.81
C LYS A 34 16.05 -15.53 38.53
N THR A 35 17.05 -16.20 37.99
CA THR A 35 17.82 -15.73 36.84
C THR A 35 17.72 -16.70 35.66
N GLN A 36 17.90 -16.16 34.45
CA GLN A 36 17.88 -16.94 33.20
C GLN A 36 19.26 -17.53 32.85
N SER A 37 20.28 -17.15 33.62
CA SER A 37 21.67 -17.50 33.37
C SER A 37 22.06 -18.80 34.08
N VAL A 38 23.03 -19.48 33.48
CA VAL A 38 23.60 -20.72 34.00
C VAL A 38 25.08 -20.47 34.22
N TYR A 39 25.54 -20.65 35.45
CA TYR A 39 26.92 -20.40 35.84
C TYR A 39 27.73 -21.69 35.71
N ARG A 40 28.85 -21.64 35.00
CA ARG A 40 29.75 -22.78 34.88
C ARG A 40 30.89 -22.59 35.88
N VAL A 41 30.99 -23.54 36.82
CA VAL A 41 32.00 -23.51 37.87
C VAL A 41 33.38 -23.71 37.26
N GLY A 42 34.39 -22.99 37.75
CA GLY A 42 35.75 -23.10 37.23
C GLY A 42 36.80 -22.55 38.20
N TYR A 43 36.95 -21.23 38.24
CA TYR A 43 37.99 -20.56 39.04
C TYR A 43 37.83 -20.82 40.55
N GLU A 44 36.59 -21.04 41.01
CA GLU A 44 36.28 -21.37 42.41
C GLU A 44 37.01 -22.63 42.86
N LEU A 45 37.18 -23.59 41.95
CA LEU A 45 37.85 -24.85 42.25
C LEU A 45 39.35 -24.67 42.48
N SER A 46 39.95 -23.56 42.05
CA SER A 46 41.34 -23.21 42.36
C SER A 46 41.53 -22.57 43.74
N GLY A 47 40.42 -22.24 44.43
CA GLY A 47 40.41 -21.48 45.69
C GLY A 47 40.17 -19.97 45.49
N PHE A 48 40.07 -19.50 44.25
CA PHE A 48 39.73 -18.11 43.93
C PHE A 48 38.22 -17.93 43.83
N PHE A 49 37.62 -17.20 44.77
CA PHE A 49 36.18 -16.92 44.80
C PHE A 49 35.95 -15.44 44.52
N SER A 50 35.30 -15.11 43.41
CA SER A 50 34.73 -13.79 43.22
C SER A 50 33.39 -13.74 43.95
N GLU A 51 33.17 -12.75 44.81
CA GLU A 51 31.86 -12.52 45.46
C GLU A 51 30.82 -11.93 44.48
N GLY A 52 30.83 -12.37 43.22
CA GLY A 52 29.92 -11.89 42.20
C GLY A 52 28.50 -12.44 42.38
N GLU A 53 27.49 -11.64 42.05
CA GLU A 53 26.08 -12.06 42.03
C GLU A 53 25.85 -13.31 41.15
N GLU A 54 26.65 -13.50 40.11
CA GLU A 54 26.48 -14.62 39.17
C GLU A 54 26.67 -16.00 39.82
N LEU A 55 27.66 -16.16 40.70
CA LEU A 55 27.91 -17.41 41.42
C LEU A 55 26.78 -17.76 42.38
N GLN A 56 26.12 -16.73 42.92
CA GLN A 56 25.17 -16.83 44.01
C GLN A 56 23.71 -16.89 43.55
N SER A 57 23.38 -16.33 42.37
CA SER A 57 22.00 -16.21 41.89
C SER A 57 21.62 -17.21 40.80
N ASN A 58 22.60 -17.72 40.05
CA ASN A 58 22.37 -18.63 38.93
C ASN A 58 22.34 -20.09 39.35
N ILE A 59 21.76 -20.96 38.53
CA ILE A 59 22.02 -22.40 38.67
C ILE A 59 23.46 -22.68 38.26
N ASN A 60 24.14 -23.54 39.03
CA ASN A 60 25.55 -23.81 38.81
C ASN A 60 25.75 -25.17 38.16
N VAL A 61 26.72 -25.29 37.27
CA VAL A 61 27.01 -26.52 36.51
C VAL A 61 28.45 -26.96 36.69
N LEU A 62 28.63 -28.23 37.07
CA LEU A 62 29.90 -28.95 37.07
C LEU A 62 29.92 -29.98 35.93
N GLY A 63 30.94 -29.92 35.09
CA GLY A 63 31.18 -30.87 34.02
C GLY A 63 32.26 -31.88 34.35
N ARG A 64 32.58 -32.72 33.36
CA ARG A 64 33.62 -33.76 33.48
C ARG A 64 35.01 -33.18 33.78
N LYS A 65 35.36 -32.02 33.20
CA LYS A 65 36.68 -31.40 33.39
C LYS A 65 36.84 -30.91 34.84
N GLU A 66 35.79 -30.32 35.37
CA GLU A 66 35.75 -29.77 36.72
C GLU A 66 35.80 -30.88 37.78
N ILE A 67 35.04 -31.97 37.57
CA ILE A 67 35.11 -33.16 38.42
C ILE A 67 36.49 -33.82 38.35
N GLY A 68 37.05 -34.00 37.15
CA GLY A 68 38.39 -34.57 36.99
C GLY A 68 39.51 -33.72 37.60
N TYR A 69 39.31 -32.40 37.70
CA TYR A 69 40.22 -31.51 38.43
C TYR A 69 40.11 -31.73 39.95
N LEU A 70 38.89 -31.83 40.48
CA LEU A 70 38.64 -32.14 41.89
C LEU A 70 39.26 -33.49 42.29
N GLU A 71 39.09 -34.54 41.47
CA GLU A 71 39.63 -35.88 41.73
C GLU A 71 41.16 -35.90 41.91
N ARG A 72 41.88 -35.01 41.22
CA ARG A 72 43.35 -34.88 41.30
C ARG A 72 43.82 -34.02 42.48
N MET A 73 42.90 -33.31 43.13
CA MET A 73 43.22 -32.43 44.25
C MET A 73 43.39 -33.21 45.54
N GLU A 74 44.33 -32.81 46.38
CA GLU A 74 44.49 -33.33 47.73
C GLU A 74 43.18 -33.20 48.51
N ARG A 75 42.80 -34.26 49.23
CA ARG A 75 41.49 -34.38 49.89
C ARG A 75 41.20 -33.22 50.85
N THR A 76 42.20 -32.80 51.62
CA THR A 76 42.12 -31.72 52.61
C THR A 76 41.75 -30.40 51.94
N LYS A 77 42.49 -30.03 50.90
CA LYS A 77 42.25 -28.84 50.08
C LYS A 77 40.93 -28.89 49.31
N ARG A 78 40.58 -30.06 48.77
CA ARG A 78 39.31 -30.30 48.07
C ARG A 78 38.12 -30.05 49.00
N LYS A 79 38.18 -30.57 50.22
CA LYS A 79 37.13 -30.39 51.23
C LYS A 79 36.96 -28.92 51.57
N GLU A 80 38.04 -28.21 51.88
CA GLU A 80 38.04 -26.77 52.17
C GLU A 80 37.36 -25.94 51.05
N ILE A 81 37.74 -26.18 49.80
CA ILE A 81 37.20 -25.46 48.64
C ILE A 81 35.72 -25.77 48.43
N LEU A 82 35.32 -27.04 48.51
CA LEU A 82 33.92 -27.44 48.36
C LEU A 82 33.05 -26.92 49.51
N GLU A 83 33.58 -26.84 50.73
CA GLU A 83 32.91 -26.28 51.91
C GLU A 83 32.52 -24.82 51.65
N LYS A 84 33.49 -24.02 51.21
CA LYS A 84 33.27 -22.61 50.86
C LYS A 84 32.34 -22.48 49.66
N TYR A 85 32.54 -23.26 48.60
CA TYR A 85 31.71 -23.22 47.39
C TYR A 85 30.23 -23.55 47.68
N LEU A 86 29.95 -24.67 48.35
CA LEU A 86 28.58 -25.11 48.65
C LEU A 86 27.89 -24.26 49.71
N SER A 87 28.63 -23.45 50.49
CA SER A 87 28.02 -22.45 51.38
C SER A 87 27.31 -21.31 50.64
N TYR A 88 27.69 -20.99 49.41
CA TYR A 88 27.07 -19.89 48.65
C TYR A 88 25.60 -20.15 48.33
N PRO A 89 24.73 -19.12 48.29
CA PRO A 89 23.28 -19.30 48.29
C PRO A 89 22.67 -19.63 46.93
N PHE A 90 23.42 -20.20 45.97
CA PHE A 90 22.87 -20.54 44.65
C PHE A 90 21.74 -21.59 44.71
N PRO A 91 20.80 -21.58 43.72
CA PRO A 91 19.59 -22.39 43.78
C PRO A 91 19.84 -23.90 43.79
N THR A 92 20.70 -24.40 42.90
CA THR A 92 21.00 -25.83 42.78
C THR A 92 22.34 -26.04 42.07
N LEU A 93 22.96 -27.20 42.32
CA LEU A 93 24.13 -27.68 41.58
C LEU A 93 23.72 -28.77 40.59
N ILE A 94 24.07 -28.59 39.33
CA ILE A 94 23.87 -29.58 38.28
C ILE A 94 25.20 -30.23 37.92
N VAL A 95 25.24 -31.56 37.90
CA VAL A 95 26.42 -32.31 37.47
C VAL A 95 26.12 -33.03 36.15
N THR A 96 27.02 -32.86 35.18
CA THR A 96 26.87 -33.35 33.80
C THR A 96 27.92 -34.43 33.49
N VAL A 97 28.01 -35.44 34.35
CA VAL A 97 28.99 -36.54 34.26
C VAL A 97 28.31 -37.90 34.17
N GLU A 98 28.95 -38.85 33.49
CA GLU A 98 28.44 -40.22 33.33
C GLU A 98 28.62 -41.05 34.62
N ASN A 99 29.73 -40.85 35.35
CA ASN A 99 30.15 -41.63 36.51
C ASN A 99 29.69 -41.04 37.86
N ASN A 100 30.14 -41.63 38.97
CA ASN A 100 29.93 -41.11 40.32
C ASN A 100 30.66 -39.78 40.54
N ILE A 101 30.07 -38.91 41.37
CA ILE A 101 30.68 -37.66 41.82
C ILE A 101 31.54 -37.94 43.05
N VAL A 102 32.54 -37.08 43.32
CA VAL A 102 33.37 -37.21 44.52
C VAL A 102 32.51 -37.15 45.79
N ASP A 103 32.78 -38.04 46.76
CA ASP A 103 31.97 -38.21 47.97
C ASP A 103 31.87 -36.93 48.79
N GLU A 104 32.90 -36.08 48.76
CA GLU A 104 32.90 -34.79 49.45
C GLU A 104 31.77 -33.86 48.97
N ILE A 105 31.39 -33.88 47.68
CA ILE A 105 30.26 -33.08 47.18
C ILE A 105 28.96 -33.56 47.84
N VAL A 106 28.77 -34.87 47.97
CA VAL A 106 27.57 -35.47 48.59
C VAL A 106 27.50 -35.14 50.08
N GLU A 107 28.61 -35.31 50.81
CA GLU A 107 28.72 -35.01 52.24
C GLU A 107 28.41 -33.54 52.52
N ILE A 108 29.09 -32.63 51.82
CA ILE A 108 29.00 -31.19 52.06
C ILE A 108 27.66 -30.64 51.55
N ALA A 109 27.13 -31.12 50.43
CA ALA A 109 25.82 -30.68 49.93
C ALA A 109 24.70 -31.05 50.91
N LYS A 110 24.76 -32.22 51.55
CA LYS A 110 23.82 -32.59 52.63
C LYS A 110 23.95 -31.63 53.82
N LYS A 111 25.19 -31.34 54.26
CA LYS A 111 25.45 -30.38 55.35
C LYS A 111 24.84 -29.00 55.09
N TYR A 112 25.01 -28.46 53.89
CA TYR A 112 24.48 -27.15 53.51
C TYR A 112 23.07 -27.18 52.91
N ARG A 113 22.39 -28.34 52.96
CA ARG A 113 21.05 -28.55 52.36
C ARG A 113 20.96 -28.02 50.93
N LYS A 114 21.98 -28.28 50.12
CA LYS A 114 22.05 -27.88 48.71
C LYS A 114 21.44 -28.96 47.81
N PRO A 115 20.45 -28.63 46.97
CA PRO A 115 19.98 -29.57 45.96
C PRO A 115 21.11 -29.86 44.97
N VAL A 116 21.31 -31.13 44.65
CA VAL A 116 22.27 -31.59 43.63
C VAL A 116 21.56 -32.51 42.66
N LEU A 117 21.61 -32.18 41.38
CA LEU A 117 20.93 -32.92 40.32
C LEU A 117 21.95 -33.41 39.28
N LYS A 118 21.72 -34.60 38.72
CA LYS A 118 22.49 -35.17 37.63
C LYS A 118 21.74 -34.99 36.32
N SER A 119 22.44 -34.54 35.27
CA SER A 119 21.94 -34.57 33.90
C SER A 119 22.70 -35.62 33.09
N ASN A 120 21.98 -36.39 32.28
CA ASN A 120 22.58 -37.32 31.32
C ASN A 120 23.08 -36.61 30.05
N ASN A 121 22.76 -35.33 29.87
CA ASN A 121 23.21 -34.54 28.72
C ASN A 121 24.63 -33.99 28.94
N LYS A 122 25.37 -33.82 27.85
CA LYS A 122 26.68 -33.13 27.88
C LYS A 122 26.51 -31.70 28.37
N THR A 123 27.53 -31.13 29.02
CA THR A 123 27.48 -29.79 29.65
C THR A 123 26.95 -28.69 28.72
N ILE A 124 27.41 -28.63 27.47
CA ILE A 124 26.98 -27.62 26.49
C ILE A 124 25.49 -27.77 26.15
N GLU A 125 25.04 -29.01 25.96
CA GLU A 125 23.65 -29.31 25.65
C GLU A 125 22.73 -29.01 26.83
N PHE A 126 23.12 -29.39 28.04
CA PHE A 126 22.40 -29.03 29.26
C PHE A 126 22.26 -27.51 29.39
N ILE A 127 23.36 -26.75 29.29
CA ILE A 127 23.34 -25.29 29.43
C ILE A 127 22.39 -24.67 28.39
N ARG A 128 22.42 -25.12 27.14
CA ARG A 128 21.53 -24.63 26.08
C ARG A 128 20.05 -24.87 26.43
N ASN A 129 19.72 -26.09 26.84
CA ASN A 129 18.34 -26.49 27.14
C ASN A 129 17.82 -25.78 28.40
N ALA A 130 18.66 -25.67 29.45
CA ALA A 130 18.34 -24.96 30.68
C ALA A 130 18.14 -23.46 30.43
N LYS A 131 19.04 -22.80 29.66
CA LYS A 131 18.86 -21.40 29.27
C LYS A 131 17.55 -21.18 28.51
N PHE A 132 17.23 -22.05 27.54
CA PHE A 132 15.99 -21.94 26.78
C PHE A 132 14.74 -22.07 27.68
N TYR A 133 14.74 -23.06 28.59
CA TYR A 133 13.66 -23.24 29.55
C TYR A 133 13.50 -22.03 30.48
N LEU A 134 14.60 -21.59 31.11
CA LEU A 134 14.57 -20.47 32.06
C LEU A 134 14.18 -19.16 31.38
N GLN A 135 14.68 -18.88 30.16
CA GLN A 135 14.24 -17.72 29.37
C GLN A 135 12.74 -17.72 29.10
N LYS A 136 12.15 -18.90 28.88
CA LYS A 136 10.71 -19.04 28.63
C LYS A 136 9.87 -18.87 29.90
N VAL A 137 10.29 -19.46 31.03
CA VAL A 137 9.50 -19.45 32.27
C VAL A 137 9.66 -18.15 33.05
N LEU A 138 10.86 -17.56 33.02
CA LEU A 138 11.16 -16.26 33.64
C LEU A 138 10.91 -15.07 32.70
N ALA A 139 10.32 -15.32 31.53
CA ALA A 139 9.91 -14.27 30.63
C ALA A 139 8.95 -13.31 31.34
N GLU A 140 9.23 -12.01 31.23
CA GLU A 140 8.28 -11.00 31.70
C GLU A 140 6.96 -11.14 30.93
N GLU A 141 5.86 -11.11 31.68
CA GLU A 141 4.52 -11.08 31.13
C GLU A 141 3.72 -9.91 31.72
N ILE A 142 2.93 -9.29 30.85
CA ILE A 142 1.92 -8.30 31.23
C ILE A 142 0.56 -8.81 30.77
N ILE A 143 -0.47 -8.47 31.53
CA ILE A 143 -1.87 -8.61 31.09
C ILE A 143 -2.32 -7.23 30.60
N ILE A 144 -2.99 -7.22 29.46
CA ILE A 144 -3.53 -6.02 28.82
C ILE A 144 -5.02 -6.24 28.59
N ASP A 145 -5.82 -5.27 29.00
CA ASP A 145 -7.26 -5.22 28.73
C ASP A 145 -7.61 -4.09 27.74
N ASN A 146 -8.87 -4.09 27.28
CA ASN A 146 -9.40 -3.11 26.33
C ASN A 146 -8.70 -3.13 24.95
N CYS A 147 -8.23 -4.30 24.52
CA CYS A 147 -7.62 -4.49 23.21
C CYS A 147 -7.95 -5.88 22.66
N ILE A 148 -8.09 -5.97 21.34
CA ILE A 148 -8.34 -7.23 20.65
C ILE A 148 -7.09 -7.64 19.88
N LEU A 149 -6.66 -8.89 20.01
CA LEU A 149 -5.58 -9.45 19.22
C LEU A 149 -6.13 -10.32 18.09
N LEU A 150 -5.75 -9.99 16.86
CA LEU A 150 -6.15 -10.65 15.62
C LEU A 150 -4.93 -11.11 14.82
N ASP A 151 -5.09 -12.14 13.99
CA ASP A 151 -4.15 -12.56 12.95
C ASP A 151 -4.76 -12.29 11.58
N ILE A 152 -4.23 -11.26 10.91
CA ILE A 152 -4.74 -10.73 9.65
C ILE A 152 -3.63 -10.87 8.60
N TYR A 153 -3.83 -11.72 7.60
CA TYR A 153 -2.82 -12.07 6.60
C TYR A 153 -1.44 -12.47 7.17
N GLY A 154 -1.43 -13.10 8.35
CA GLY A 154 -0.20 -13.51 9.02
C GLY A 154 0.42 -12.43 9.93
N VAL A 155 -0.14 -11.21 9.96
CA VAL A 155 0.28 -10.11 10.83
C VAL A 155 -0.53 -10.17 12.13
N GLY A 156 0.15 -10.17 13.27
CA GLY A 156 -0.53 -10.04 14.57
C GLY A 156 -0.87 -8.59 14.85
N ILE A 157 -2.14 -8.25 14.74
CA ILE A 157 -2.65 -6.90 14.93
C ILE A 157 -3.24 -6.79 16.33
N LEU A 158 -2.67 -5.89 17.13
CA LEU A 158 -3.26 -5.43 18.38
C LEU A 158 -4.20 -4.26 18.04
N LEU A 159 -5.50 -4.47 18.21
CA LEU A 159 -6.55 -3.50 17.91
C LEU A 159 -7.00 -2.79 19.19
N LYS A 160 -6.78 -1.47 19.24
CA LYS A 160 -7.25 -0.56 20.29
C LYS A 160 -8.32 0.39 19.74
N GLY A 161 -8.98 1.11 20.63
CA GLY A 161 -9.99 2.10 20.27
C GLY A 161 -11.15 2.08 21.26
N TYR A 162 -12.29 2.67 20.91
CA TYR A 162 -13.52 2.49 21.68
C TYR A 162 -14.20 1.17 21.32
N GLU A 163 -14.93 0.60 22.27
CA GLU A 163 -15.45 -0.77 22.22
C GLU A 163 -16.26 -1.08 20.95
N ASP A 164 -17.28 -0.28 20.64
CA ASP A 164 -18.18 -0.53 19.50
C ASP A 164 -17.43 -0.63 18.16
N ALA A 165 -16.40 0.21 17.94
CA ALA A 165 -15.59 0.14 16.73
C ALA A 165 -14.68 -1.09 16.69
N ARG A 166 -14.11 -1.48 17.83
CA ARG A 166 -13.27 -2.68 17.91
C ARG A 166 -14.10 -3.93 17.63
N LEU A 167 -15.29 -4.04 18.24
CA LEU A 167 -16.20 -5.17 18.06
C LEU A 167 -16.69 -5.24 16.61
N GLY A 168 -17.22 -4.15 16.06
CA GLY A 168 -17.72 -4.11 14.69
C GLY A 168 -16.64 -4.46 13.66
N ALA A 169 -15.45 -3.88 13.78
CA ALA A 169 -14.33 -4.22 12.90
C ALA A 169 -13.88 -5.69 13.05
N THR A 170 -13.91 -6.23 14.27
CA THR A 170 -13.53 -7.62 14.54
C THR A 170 -14.49 -8.61 13.91
N VAL A 171 -15.80 -8.38 14.03
CA VAL A 171 -16.84 -9.23 13.42
C VAL A 171 -16.65 -9.27 11.90
N GLU A 172 -16.52 -8.11 11.26
CA GLU A 172 -16.33 -8.06 9.80
C GLU A 172 -15.02 -8.73 9.35
N LEU A 173 -13.93 -8.58 10.13
CA LEU A 173 -12.67 -9.28 9.85
C LEU A 173 -12.81 -10.80 10.00
N LEU A 174 -13.64 -11.29 10.92
CA LEU A 174 -13.91 -12.72 11.08
C LEU A 174 -14.75 -13.27 9.93
N GLU A 175 -15.76 -12.53 9.45
CA GLU A 175 -16.53 -12.87 8.24
C GLU A 175 -15.63 -12.99 7.01
N ARG A 176 -14.54 -12.20 6.96
CA ARG A 176 -13.52 -12.25 5.91
C ARG A 176 -12.49 -13.37 6.09
N GLY A 177 -12.61 -14.18 7.14
CA GLY A 177 -11.76 -15.36 7.38
C GLY A 177 -10.46 -15.10 8.13
N HIS A 178 -10.32 -13.93 8.78
CA HIS A 178 -9.20 -13.67 9.69
C HIS A 178 -9.37 -14.40 11.02
N LYS A 179 -8.32 -14.46 11.84
CA LYS A 179 -8.34 -15.27 13.07
C LYS A 179 -8.33 -14.42 14.32
N PHE A 180 -9.23 -14.75 15.24
CA PHE A 180 -9.31 -14.20 16.58
C PHE A 180 -8.36 -14.91 17.55
N ILE A 181 -7.71 -14.14 18.44
CA ILE A 181 -6.92 -14.69 19.54
C ILE A 181 -7.63 -14.45 20.86
N THR A 182 -7.90 -13.19 21.19
CA THR A 182 -8.54 -12.78 22.45
C THR A 182 -8.88 -11.29 22.42
N ASP A 183 -9.88 -10.88 23.17
CA ASP A 183 -10.37 -9.51 23.36
C ASP A 183 -10.28 -9.01 24.80
N THR A 184 -10.09 -9.92 25.75
CA THR A 184 -10.05 -9.67 27.19
C THR A 184 -8.88 -10.41 27.82
N ARG A 185 -8.27 -9.81 28.85
CA ARG A 185 -7.14 -10.38 29.57
C ARG A 185 -6.05 -10.91 28.64
N LEU A 186 -5.64 -10.10 27.65
CA LEU A 186 -4.59 -10.46 26.71
C LEU A 186 -3.27 -10.61 27.47
N LYS A 187 -2.75 -11.84 27.51
CA LYS A 187 -1.41 -12.11 28.02
C LYS A 187 -0.38 -11.76 26.95
N VAL A 188 0.51 -10.83 27.25
CA VAL A 188 1.68 -10.52 26.42
C VAL A 188 2.93 -11.00 27.11
N GLN A 189 3.70 -11.86 26.45
CA GLN A 189 4.93 -12.46 26.98
C GLN A 189 6.12 -12.14 26.08
N ASN A 190 7.24 -11.74 26.68
CA ASN A 190 8.51 -11.60 25.97
C ASN A 190 9.10 -12.98 25.69
N ILE A 191 9.33 -13.30 24.42
CA ILE A 191 9.97 -14.56 24.01
C ILE A 191 11.43 -14.30 23.68
N ALA A 192 12.31 -14.71 24.60
CA ALA A 192 13.76 -14.72 24.45
C ALA A 192 14.37 -13.39 23.96
N ASN A 193 13.79 -12.26 24.37
CA ASN A 193 14.19 -10.90 23.95
C ASN A 193 14.18 -10.69 22.42
N ARG A 194 13.41 -11.48 21.67
CA ARG A 194 13.31 -11.36 20.20
C ARG A 194 11.98 -10.81 19.73
N PHE A 195 10.90 -11.17 20.40
CA PHE A 195 9.57 -10.68 20.07
C PHE A 195 8.61 -10.86 21.25
N ILE A 196 7.48 -10.17 21.18
CA ILE A 196 6.37 -10.36 22.10
C ILE A 196 5.30 -11.27 21.48
N LEU A 197 4.77 -12.17 22.30
CA LEU A 197 3.73 -13.12 21.95
C LEU A 197 2.47 -12.80 22.75
N GLY A 198 1.35 -12.66 22.06
CA GLY A 198 0.04 -12.50 22.67
C GLY A 198 -0.74 -13.82 22.70
N SER A 199 -1.48 -14.07 23.78
CA SER A 199 -2.37 -15.22 23.95
C SER A 199 -3.49 -14.90 24.94
N ASN A 200 -4.57 -15.66 24.93
CA ASN A 200 -5.59 -15.58 25.98
C ASN A 200 -5.03 -16.11 27.32
N THR A 201 -5.36 -15.47 28.45
CA THR A 201 -4.98 -15.95 29.80
C THR A 201 -5.79 -17.16 30.26
N ALA A 202 -7.01 -17.34 29.75
CA ALA A 202 -7.93 -18.42 30.13
C ALA A 202 -7.52 -19.81 29.59
N ASP A 203 -6.54 -19.89 28.68
CA ASP A 203 -6.03 -21.15 28.07
C ASP A 203 -5.11 -21.93 29.03
N LYS A 204 -5.28 -21.73 30.35
CA LYS A 204 -4.68 -22.55 31.40
C LYS A 204 -5.78 -23.42 32.01
N GLU A 205 -5.85 -24.66 31.54
CA GLU A 205 -6.38 -25.83 32.26
C GLU A 205 -7.87 -26.22 32.14
N SER A 206 -8.69 -25.60 31.30
CA SER A 206 -10.05 -26.11 31.01
C SER A 206 -10.18 -26.63 29.57
N GLY A 207 -10.79 -27.81 29.43
CA GLY A 207 -11.03 -28.50 28.15
C GLY A 207 -12.04 -27.82 27.21
N ASP A 208 -12.49 -26.61 27.52
CA ASP A 208 -13.36 -25.82 26.64
C ASP A 208 -12.53 -25.16 25.55
N SER A 209 -12.68 -25.70 24.34
CA SER A 209 -12.00 -25.25 23.11
C SER A 209 -12.60 -23.99 22.48
N HIS A 210 -13.59 -23.37 23.12
CA HIS A 210 -14.34 -22.25 22.57
C HIS A 210 -13.71 -20.90 22.89
N PHE A 211 -13.78 -20.00 21.91
CA PHE A 211 -13.31 -18.61 21.99
C PHE A 211 -14.50 -17.68 21.96
N TYR A 212 -14.55 -16.74 22.89
CA TYR A 212 -15.63 -15.77 23.01
C TYR A 212 -15.11 -14.37 22.71
N LEU A 213 -15.91 -13.60 21.99
CA LEU A 213 -15.79 -12.16 21.83
C LEU A 213 -16.87 -11.53 22.72
N PHE A 214 -16.45 -10.92 23.82
CA PHE A 214 -17.33 -10.34 24.82
C PHE A 214 -17.95 -9.05 24.30
N GLY A 215 -19.28 -9.00 24.34
CA GLY A 215 -20.07 -7.86 23.89
C GLY A 215 -20.63 -7.04 25.04
N LYS A 216 -21.32 -5.93 24.73
CA LYS A 216 -22.14 -5.21 25.71
C LYS A 216 -23.33 -6.06 26.15
N ASP A 217 -23.73 -5.87 27.41
CA ASP A 217 -24.94 -6.44 28.01
C ASP A 217 -25.00 -7.98 28.02
N GLY A 218 -23.85 -8.66 27.99
CA GLY A 218 -23.76 -10.12 28.03
C GLY A 218 -24.05 -10.80 26.68
N ASN A 219 -24.10 -10.06 25.58
CA ASN A 219 -24.20 -10.60 24.22
C ASN A 219 -22.82 -11.07 23.73
N ASP A 220 -22.30 -12.11 24.37
CA ASP A 220 -21.01 -12.70 24.00
C ASP A 220 -21.16 -13.54 22.74
N ILE A 221 -20.27 -13.31 21.77
CA ILE A 221 -20.27 -14.07 20.52
C ILE A 221 -19.28 -15.22 20.68
N ASP A 222 -19.78 -16.46 20.65
CA ASP A 222 -18.92 -17.63 20.50
C ASP A 222 -18.33 -17.67 19.09
N VAL A 223 -17.11 -17.17 18.96
CA VAL A 223 -16.38 -17.08 17.69
C VAL A 223 -16.16 -18.46 17.07
N THR A 224 -15.99 -19.49 17.92
CA THR A 224 -15.70 -20.85 17.45
C THR A 224 -16.92 -21.48 16.82
N THR A 225 -18.09 -21.28 17.43
CA THR A 225 -19.37 -21.77 16.91
C THR A 225 -19.84 -20.97 15.69
N HIS A 226 -19.77 -19.63 15.74
CA HIS A 226 -20.33 -18.78 14.68
C HIS A 226 -19.46 -18.70 13.42
N PHE A 227 -18.13 -18.62 13.57
CA PHE A 227 -17.20 -18.44 12.44
C PHE A 227 -16.33 -19.68 12.19
N GLY A 228 -16.45 -20.71 13.03
CA GLY A 228 -15.72 -21.97 12.91
C GLY A 228 -14.33 -21.95 13.53
N ILE A 229 -13.82 -23.15 13.83
CA ILE A 229 -12.52 -23.35 14.50
C ILE A 229 -11.31 -22.80 13.73
N LYS A 230 -11.43 -22.59 12.40
CA LYS A 230 -10.36 -22.00 11.58
C LYS A 230 -10.18 -20.50 11.84
N SER A 231 -11.20 -19.85 12.39
CA SER A 231 -11.27 -18.42 12.69
C SER A 231 -10.72 -18.08 14.08
N THR A 232 -10.12 -19.05 14.77
CA THR A 232 -9.48 -18.85 16.08
C THR A 232 -8.03 -19.29 16.06
N ARG A 233 -7.22 -18.72 16.96
CA ARG A 233 -5.82 -19.10 17.15
C ARG A 233 -5.42 -18.85 18.60
N LYS A 234 -4.77 -19.83 19.25
CA LYS A 234 -4.36 -19.73 20.66
C LYS A 234 -3.37 -18.59 20.95
N ARG A 235 -2.46 -18.31 20.03
CA ARG A 235 -1.37 -17.35 20.22
C ARG A 235 -0.87 -16.75 18.92
N LYS A 236 -0.42 -15.49 18.96
CA LYS A 236 0.14 -14.79 17.81
C LYS A 236 1.21 -13.78 18.25
N LYS A 237 2.28 -13.65 17.46
CA LYS A 237 3.29 -12.60 17.65
C LYS A 237 2.64 -11.25 17.39
N ILE A 238 2.75 -10.30 18.32
CA ILE A 238 2.22 -8.94 18.12
C ILE A 238 3.24 -8.16 17.27
N THR A 239 2.76 -7.60 16.15
CA THR A 239 3.63 -6.99 15.12
C THR A 239 3.22 -5.58 14.71
N LEU A 240 1.93 -5.26 14.81
CA LEU A 240 1.36 -3.97 14.43
C LEU A 240 0.29 -3.59 15.45
N LEU A 241 0.26 -2.33 15.85
CA LEU A 241 -0.79 -1.74 16.67
C LEU A 241 -1.68 -0.89 15.76
N VAL A 242 -2.98 -1.13 15.79
CA VAL A 242 -3.98 -0.30 15.13
C VAL A 242 -4.88 0.32 16.20
N GLU A 243 -4.98 1.64 16.21
CA GLU A 243 -5.84 2.37 17.14
C GLU A 243 -7.01 3.02 16.39
N LEU A 244 -8.23 2.65 16.76
CA LEU A 244 -9.47 3.19 16.22
C LEU A 244 -9.93 4.38 17.05
N GLU A 245 -9.89 5.57 16.47
CA GLU A 245 -10.32 6.80 17.13
C GLU A 245 -11.61 7.34 16.51
N LYS A 246 -12.42 8.04 17.31
CA LYS A 246 -13.54 8.81 16.75
C LYS A 246 -12.96 9.89 15.83
N TRP A 247 -13.59 10.08 14.68
CA TRP A 247 -13.20 11.15 13.78
C TRP A 247 -13.32 12.52 14.45
N ASP A 248 -12.27 13.33 14.31
CA ASP A 248 -12.23 14.74 14.71
C ASP A 248 -11.77 15.60 13.52
N GLU A 249 -12.56 16.60 13.15
CA GLU A 249 -12.22 17.51 12.04
C GLU A 249 -11.04 18.42 12.36
N LYS A 250 -10.79 18.71 13.64
CA LYS A 250 -9.71 19.58 14.09
C LYS A 250 -8.38 18.85 14.23
N LYS A 251 -8.41 17.52 14.31
CA LYS A 251 -7.20 16.70 14.46
C LYS A 251 -6.51 16.54 13.11
N PHE A 252 -5.22 16.87 13.08
CA PHE A 252 -4.39 16.58 11.91
C PHE A 252 -4.01 15.10 11.91
N TYR A 253 -4.47 14.38 10.89
CA TYR A 253 -4.02 13.02 10.60
C TYR A 253 -2.93 13.09 9.54
N ASP A 254 -1.81 12.38 9.74
CA ASP A 254 -0.75 12.30 8.73
C ASP A 254 -1.33 11.74 7.42
N ARG A 255 -1.19 12.52 6.36
CA ARG A 255 -1.70 12.23 5.01
C ARG A 255 -0.65 11.57 4.14
N LEU A 256 0.63 11.74 4.46
CA LEU A 256 1.71 11.16 3.69
C LEU A 256 2.08 9.78 4.24
N GLY A 257 2.04 9.59 5.56
CA GLY A 257 2.46 8.34 6.20
C GLY A 257 3.98 8.19 6.26
N LEU A 258 4.70 9.31 6.31
CA LEU A 258 6.17 9.36 6.36
C LEU A 258 6.70 9.10 7.77
N ASP A 259 5.99 9.59 8.78
CA ASP A 259 6.42 9.45 10.17
C ASP A 259 5.92 8.12 10.74
N GLU A 260 6.85 7.33 11.28
CA GLU A 260 6.50 6.08 11.94
C GLU A 260 6.32 6.28 13.44
N VAL A 261 5.08 6.12 13.90
CA VAL A 261 4.75 6.16 15.32
C VAL A 261 4.91 4.76 15.91
N TYR A 262 5.43 4.69 17.12
CA TYR A 262 5.64 3.43 17.85
C TYR A 262 5.04 3.49 19.24
N GLU A 263 4.58 2.35 19.75
CA GLU A 263 4.24 2.16 21.17
C GLU A 263 5.04 1.01 21.76
N GLU A 264 5.50 1.15 23.00
CA GLU A 264 6.37 0.17 23.66
C GLU A 264 5.62 -0.82 24.56
N TYR A 265 5.92 -2.11 24.38
CA TYR A 265 5.46 -3.22 25.22
C TYR A 265 6.62 -4.14 25.58
N LEU A 266 6.88 -4.32 26.88
CA LEU A 266 7.98 -5.15 27.38
C LEU A 266 9.36 -4.82 26.74
N GLY A 267 9.63 -3.53 26.47
CA GLY A 267 10.85 -3.08 25.79
C GLY A 267 10.82 -3.12 24.26
N PHE A 268 9.75 -3.64 23.65
CA PHE A 268 9.63 -3.73 22.20
C PHE A 268 8.81 -2.57 21.63
N LYS A 269 9.38 -1.84 20.67
CA LYS A 269 8.69 -0.81 19.88
C LYS A 269 7.83 -1.47 18.81
N ILE A 270 6.51 -1.38 18.97
CA ILE A 270 5.52 -1.88 18.02
C ILE A 270 5.02 -0.70 17.17
N PRO A 271 5.10 -0.75 15.83
CA PRO A 271 4.60 0.32 14.99
C PRO A 271 3.10 0.49 15.18
N LYS A 272 2.66 1.74 15.18
CA LYS A 272 1.31 2.18 15.50
C LYS A 272 0.71 2.92 14.32
N VAL A 273 -0.51 2.54 13.97
CA VAL A 273 -1.34 3.19 12.95
C VAL A 273 -2.63 3.65 13.62
N THR A 274 -2.99 4.92 13.47
CA THR A 274 -4.22 5.47 14.03
C THR A 274 -5.24 5.70 12.91
N LEU A 275 -6.35 4.97 12.96
CA LEU A 275 -7.41 5.01 11.96
C LEU A 275 -8.62 5.74 12.50
N PRO A 276 -9.07 6.83 11.86
CA PRO A 276 -10.27 7.52 12.31
C PRO A 276 -11.53 6.83 11.79
N VAL A 277 -12.50 6.62 12.68
CA VAL A 277 -13.77 5.95 12.39
C VAL A 277 -14.82 6.98 11.97
N ARG A 278 -15.44 6.75 10.81
CA ARG A 278 -16.52 7.56 10.21
C ARG A 278 -17.63 6.68 9.65
N LYS A 279 -18.84 7.23 9.50
CA LYS A 279 -19.94 6.55 8.78
C LYS A 279 -19.53 6.25 7.33
N GLY A 280 -19.91 5.08 6.82
CA GLY A 280 -19.58 4.63 5.46
C GLY A 280 -18.13 4.13 5.28
N ARG A 281 -17.28 4.21 6.30
CA ARG A 281 -15.89 3.72 6.24
C ARG A 281 -15.83 2.25 6.65
N ASN A 282 -15.45 1.39 5.71
CA ASN A 282 -15.18 -0.02 5.98
C ASN A 282 -13.84 -0.16 6.74
N LEU A 283 -13.90 -0.36 8.06
CA LEU A 283 -12.69 -0.46 8.87
C LEU A 283 -11.93 -1.77 8.62
N ALA A 284 -12.62 -2.88 8.35
CA ALA A 284 -11.98 -4.16 8.10
C ALA A 284 -11.04 -4.08 6.90
N ILE A 285 -11.51 -3.53 5.77
CA ILE A 285 -10.69 -3.30 4.57
C ILE A 285 -9.45 -2.48 4.89
N ILE A 286 -9.59 -1.42 5.68
CA ILE A 286 -8.47 -0.51 5.96
C ILE A 286 -7.47 -1.17 6.91
N ILE A 287 -7.92 -1.97 7.86
CA ILE A 287 -7.05 -2.79 8.73
C ILE A 287 -6.33 -3.85 7.91
N GLU A 288 -7.00 -4.49 6.96
CA GLU A 288 -6.41 -5.41 5.98
C GLU A 288 -5.31 -4.72 5.16
N THR A 289 -5.61 -3.54 4.60
CA THR A 289 -4.64 -2.71 3.88
C THR A 289 -3.46 -2.33 4.78
N ALA A 290 -3.69 -2.02 6.06
CA ALA A 290 -2.64 -1.75 7.02
C ALA A 290 -1.71 -2.96 7.20
N ALA A 291 -2.27 -4.17 7.28
CA ALA A 291 -1.51 -5.41 7.40
C ALA A 291 -0.65 -5.69 6.16
N ILE A 292 -1.20 -5.51 4.96
CA ILE A 292 -0.46 -5.70 3.70
C ILE A 292 0.63 -4.62 3.57
N ASN A 293 0.32 -3.36 3.86
CA ASN A 293 1.29 -2.26 3.81
C ASN A 293 2.43 -2.46 4.82
N TYR A 294 2.13 -2.94 6.03
CA TYR A 294 3.15 -3.34 7.01
C TYR A 294 4.09 -4.41 6.44
N ARG A 295 3.54 -5.45 5.77
CA ARG A 295 4.35 -6.49 5.14
C ARG A 295 5.24 -5.93 4.03
N LEU A 296 4.73 -5.03 3.19
CA LEU A 296 5.51 -4.36 2.14
C LEU A 296 6.66 -3.53 2.71
N LYS A 297 6.41 -2.75 3.77
CA LYS A 297 7.45 -2.02 4.48
C LYS A 297 8.53 -2.95 5.02
N LYS A 298 8.15 -4.12 5.56
CA LYS A 298 9.11 -5.14 6.03
C LYS A 298 9.92 -5.80 4.91
N THR A 299 9.45 -5.77 3.67
CA THR A 299 10.23 -6.18 2.49
C THR A 299 11.09 -5.05 1.91
N GLY A 300 11.08 -3.85 2.52
CA GLY A 300 11.85 -2.69 2.09
C GLY A 300 11.14 -1.75 1.12
N VAL A 301 9.83 -1.92 0.91
CA VAL A 301 9.04 -1.07 0.01
C VAL A 301 8.25 -0.05 0.84
N ASN A 302 8.60 1.23 0.75
CA ASN A 302 7.87 2.34 1.39
C ASN A 302 7.15 3.20 0.32
N SER A 303 5.84 3.01 0.22
CA SER A 303 4.98 3.71 -0.74
C SER A 303 5.02 5.24 -0.59
N ALA A 304 5.06 5.74 0.65
CA ALA A 304 5.06 7.17 0.94
C ALA A 304 6.37 7.85 0.51
N GLU A 305 7.51 7.22 0.81
CA GLU A 305 8.83 7.70 0.37
C GLU A 305 8.97 7.66 -1.15
N TYR A 306 8.52 6.58 -1.79
CA TYR A 306 8.55 6.46 -3.24
C TYR A 306 7.69 7.54 -3.91
N PHE A 307 6.46 7.73 -3.44
CA PHE A 307 5.58 8.79 -3.91
C PHE A 307 6.22 10.17 -3.75
N TRP A 308 6.81 10.46 -2.59
CA TRP A 308 7.50 11.73 -2.33
C TRP A 308 8.65 11.97 -3.32
N LYS A 309 9.50 10.96 -3.55
CA LYS A 309 10.63 11.04 -4.46
C LYS A 309 10.19 11.29 -5.90
N GLU A 310 9.23 10.52 -6.40
CA GLU A 310 8.73 10.66 -7.77
C GLU A 310 7.96 11.97 -7.98
N SER A 311 7.21 12.42 -6.95
CA SER A 311 6.50 13.70 -7.00
C SER A 311 7.49 14.86 -7.09
N LYS A 312 8.58 14.82 -6.31
CA LYS A 312 9.64 15.83 -6.36
C LYS A 312 10.30 15.88 -7.74
N LYS A 313 10.63 14.72 -8.31
CA LYS A 313 11.20 14.61 -9.66
C LYS A 313 10.28 15.22 -10.71
N LEU A 314 8.98 14.90 -10.67
CA LEU A 314 7.99 15.44 -11.59
C LEU A 314 7.84 16.96 -11.48
N ILE A 315 7.94 17.52 -10.26
CA ILE A 315 7.91 18.97 -10.04
C ILE A 315 9.14 19.64 -10.64
N GLU A 316 10.33 19.04 -10.48
CA GLU A 316 11.58 19.53 -11.06
C GLU A 316 11.54 19.48 -12.60
N GLU A 317 11.12 18.36 -13.18
CA GLU A 317 10.92 18.21 -14.63
C GLU A 317 9.92 19.24 -15.18
N ASN A 318 8.79 19.45 -14.50
CA ASN A 318 7.82 20.47 -14.89
C ASN A 318 8.39 21.90 -14.83
N ARG A 319 9.27 22.20 -13.87
CA ARG A 319 9.96 23.50 -13.79
C ARG A 319 10.98 23.66 -14.91
N GLU A 320 11.74 22.61 -15.23
CA GLU A 320 12.68 22.63 -16.36
C GLU A 320 11.96 22.77 -17.69
N ASN A 321 10.87 22.03 -17.90
CA ASN A 321 10.07 22.12 -19.10
C ASN A 321 9.47 23.53 -19.25
N LYS A 322 9.00 24.16 -18.17
CA LYS A 322 8.60 25.58 -18.19
C LYS A 322 9.74 26.52 -18.60
N LYS A 323 10.97 26.30 -18.09
CA LYS A 323 12.15 27.10 -18.45
C LYS A 323 12.57 26.90 -19.91
N ARG A 324 12.40 25.70 -20.47
CA ARG A 324 12.73 25.35 -21.86
C ARG A 324 11.64 25.78 -22.87
N GLY A 325 10.59 26.48 -22.43
CA GLY A 325 9.43 26.78 -23.28
C GLY A 325 8.65 25.52 -23.70
N LEU A 326 8.89 24.38 -23.02
CA LEU A 326 8.28 23.07 -23.26
C LEU A 326 6.87 22.92 -22.62
N VAL A 327 6.37 23.98 -21.97
CA VAL A 327 5.02 24.03 -21.39
C VAL A 327 4.36 25.32 -21.83
N VAL A 328 3.43 25.22 -22.78
CA VAL A 328 2.50 26.31 -23.08
C VAL A 328 1.37 26.21 -22.06
N ASN A 329 1.10 27.30 -21.32
CA ASN A 329 -0.03 27.35 -20.37
C ASN A 329 -1.40 27.24 -21.08
N ASP A 330 -1.39 27.38 -22.40
CA ASP A 330 -2.55 27.35 -23.27
C ASP A 330 -2.32 26.26 -24.33
N LYS A 331 -3.08 25.16 -24.29
CA LYS A 331 -3.07 24.12 -25.34
C LYS A 331 -3.74 24.65 -26.63
N THR A 332 -3.58 25.93 -26.95
CA THR A 332 -4.09 26.61 -28.14
C THR A 332 -2.97 26.81 -29.17
N SER A 333 -1.70 26.69 -28.75
CA SER A 333 -0.54 26.83 -29.65
C SER A 333 0.65 25.94 -29.24
N MET A 334 1.52 25.62 -30.20
CA MET A 334 2.73 24.81 -30.02
C MET A 334 3.90 25.42 -30.82
N PRO A 335 5.06 25.75 -30.21
CA PRO A 335 6.24 26.15 -30.96
C PRO A 335 6.70 25.07 -31.95
N VAL A 336 7.15 25.47 -33.15
CA VAL A 336 7.62 24.54 -34.19
C VAL A 336 8.80 23.68 -33.71
N ARG A 337 9.60 24.16 -32.75
CA ARG A 337 10.68 23.37 -32.10
C ARG A 337 10.21 21.98 -31.62
N TYR A 338 8.97 21.86 -31.15
CA TYR A 338 8.47 20.61 -30.58
C TYR A 338 8.28 19.56 -31.64
N ILE A 339 7.62 19.90 -32.76
CA ILE A 339 7.40 18.94 -33.83
C ILE A 339 8.74 18.51 -34.46
N LYS A 340 9.67 19.47 -34.59
CA LYS A 340 11.06 19.20 -35.01
C LYS A 340 11.73 18.17 -34.11
N SER A 341 11.67 18.37 -32.79
CA SER A 341 12.28 17.47 -31.82
C SER A 341 11.58 16.11 -31.76
N ARG A 342 10.25 16.10 -31.83
CA ARG A 342 9.41 14.89 -31.71
C ARG A 342 9.61 13.90 -32.86
N PHE A 343 9.76 14.42 -34.08
CA PHE A 343 9.94 13.62 -35.29
C PHE A 343 11.38 13.64 -35.82
N ASN A 344 12.31 14.24 -35.07
CA ASN A 344 13.72 14.37 -35.44
C ASN A 344 13.91 14.93 -36.86
N LEU A 345 13.23 16.05 -37.12
CA LEU A 345 13.25 16.72 -38.42
C LEU A 345 14.56 17.46 -38.63
N ASN A 346 15.10 17.37 -39.85
CA ASN A 346 16.24 18.17 -40.26
C ASN A 346 15.75 19.59 -40.55
N VAL A 347 16.48 20.60 -40.09
CA VAL A 347 16.12 22.00 -40.36
C VAL A 347 16.95 22.46 -41.54
N LEU A 348 16.28 22.82 -42.62
CA LEU A 348 16.89 23.32 -43.85
C LEU A 348 16.94 24.85 -43.88
N ASN A 349 15.99 25.52 -43.21
CA ASN A 349 15.96 26.97 -43.04
C ASN A 349 15.19 27.37 -41.75
N GLY A 350 15.58 28.48 -41.14
CA GLY A 350 14.83 29.13 -40.06
C GLY A 350 14.98 28.51 -38.66
N GLU A 351 16.15 27.96 -38.33
CA GLU A 351 16.44 27.40 -36.99
C GLU A 351 16.20 28.44 -35.88
N GLU A 352 16.51 29.71 -36.14
CA GLU A 352 16.33 30.83 -35.22
C GLU A 352 14.85 31.17 -34.93
N PHE A 353 13.92 30.71 -35.77
CA PHE A 353 12.49 31.01 -35.63
C PHE A 353 11.71 29.88 -34.94
N LEU A 354 12.33 28.73 -34.67
CA LEU A 354 11.66 27.52 -34.14
C LEU A 354 10.92 27.75 -32.82
N ASP A 355 11.39 28.68 -31.98
CA ASP A 355 10.77 29.01 -30.68
C ASP A 355 9.66 30.07 -30.78
N ASN A 356 9.68 30.88 -31.83
CA ASN A 356 8.84 32.06 -31.95
C ASN A 356 7.72 31.92 -33.01
N ARG A 357 7.76 30.85 -33.82
CA ARG A 357 6.66 30.45 -34.71
C ARG A 357 5.86 29.31 -34.08
N TYR A 358 4.53 29.42 -34.17
CA TYR A 358 3.60 28.55 -33.46
C TYR A 358 2.62 27.86 -34.41
N ILE A 359 2.43 26.56 -34.20
CA ILE A 359 1.36 25.76 -34.77
C ILE A 359 0.11 25.97 -33.91
N THR A 360 -1.02 26.27 -34.54
CA THR A 360 -2.30 26.56 -33.85
C THR A 360 -3.44 25.65 -34.32
N THR A 361 -3.20 24.82 -35.34
CA THR A 361 -4.18 23.91 -35.92
C THR A 361 -3.61 22.49 -36.02
N THR A 362 -4.48 21.50 -36.19
CA THR A 362 -4.09 20.08 -36.33
C THR A 362 -3.85 19.64 -37.77
N GLY A 363 -4.20 20.49 -38.73
CA GLY A 363 -4.15 20.19 -40.15
C GLY A 363 -2.74 20.15 -40.71
N VAL A 364 -2.50 19.17 -41.59
CA VAL A 364 -1.32 19.11 -42.45
C VAL A 364 -1.80 19.15 -43.89
N TYR A 365 -1.47 20.24 -44.57
CA TYR A 365 -2.06 20.58 -45.86
C TYR A 365 -1.04 20.42 -46.99
N ARG A 366 -1.53 19.99 -48.15
CA ARG A 366 -0.76 20.02 -49.40
C ARG A 366 -1.22 21.22 -50.22
N PRO A 367 -0.31 22.05 -50.74
CA PRO A 367 -0.69 23.29 -51.41
C PRO A 367 -1.03 23.13 -52.90
N SER A 368 -1.31 21.91 -53.36
CA SER A 368 -1.42 21.59 -54.80
C SER A 368 -2.37 22.54 -55.56
N LEU A 369 -3.52 22.90 -54.98
CA LEU A 369 -4.48 23.81 -55.61
C LEU A 369 -4.06 25.28 -55.49
N ALA A 370 -3.49 25.70 -54.35
CA ALA A 370 -2.99 27.07 -54.17
C ALA A 370 -1.86 27.38 -55.16
N LEU A 371 -0.96 26.43 -55.40
CA LEU A 371 0.12 26.57 -56.39
C LEU A 371 -0.40 26.73 -57.83
N THR A 372 -1.66 26.33 -58.12
CA THR A 372 -2.27 26.50 -59.44
C THR A 372 -2.89 27.88 -59.67
N GLY A 373 -2.95 28.73 -58.63
CA GLY A 373 -3.50 30.08 -58.72
C GLY A 373 -4.92 30.23 -58.16
N TYR A 374 -5.54 29.15 -57.69
CA TYR A 374 -6.87 29.15 -57.06
C TYR A 374 -6.75 29.26 -55.55
N PHE A 375 -6.76 30.50 -55.03
CA PHE A 375 -6.58 30.80 -53.61
C PHE A 375 -7.91 30.90 -52.83
N ASP A 376 -9.02 31.19 -53.51
CA ASP A 376 -10.33 31.48 -52.89
C ASP A 376 -11.03 30.23 -52.29
N MET A 377 -10.49 29.03 -52.51
CA MET A 377 -11.06 27.75 -52.02
C MET A 377 -10.41 27.25 -50.72
N TYR A 378 -9.35 27.88 -50.25
CA TYR A 378 -8.81 27.63 -48.91
C TYR A 378 -9.47 28.62 -47.95
N GLU A 379 -10.54 28.19 -47.27
CA GLU A 379 -11.10 28.91 -46.13
C GLU A 379 -9.98 29.27 -45.12
N GLU A 380 -10.17 30.35 -44.36
CA GLU A 380 -9.21 31.03 -43.46
C GLU A 380 -8.43 30.13 -42.45
N GLU A 381 -8.69 28.82 -42.41
CA GLU A 381 -8.02 27.82 -41.57
C GLU A 381 -6.99 26.96 -42.32
N GLY A 382 -7.12 26.77 -43.63
CA GLY A 382 -6.29 25.83 -44.42
C GLY A 382 -4.81 26.22 -44.54
N TYR A 383 -4.50 27.52 -44.47
CA TYR A 383 -3.11 27.99 -44.46
C TYR A 383 -2.50 28.05 -43.06
N LYS A 384 -3.28 27.93 -41.97
CA LYS A 384 -2.75 28.04 -40.60
C LYS A 384 -2.09 26.75 -40.10
N GLY A 385 -2.17 25.66 -40.84
CA GLY A 385 -1.55 24.37 -40.51
C GLY A 385 -0.19 24.16 -41.16
N LEU A 386 0.45 23.04 -40.82
CA LEU A 386 1.73 22.67 -41.44
C LEU A 386 1.53 22.37 -42.91
N GLN A 387 2.49 22.80 -43.72
CA GLN A 387 2.41 22.63 -45.17
C GLN A 387 3.34 21.50 -45.61
N LEU A 388 2.90 20.64 -46.52
CA LEU A 388 3.66 19.49 -47.00
C LEU A 388 3.99 19.64 -48.48
N PHE A 389 5.28 19.68 -48.80
CA PHE A 389 5.80 19.66 -50.16
C PHE A 389 6.48 18.32 -50.47
N THR A 390 6.21 17.82 -51.67
CA THR A 390 6.74 16.58 -52.21
C THR A 390 7.23 16.84 -53.64
N GLU A 391 7.76 15.81 -54.32
CA GLU A 391 8.15 15.96 -55.72
C GLU A 391 6.98 16.37 -56.63
N THR A 392 5.73 16.06 -56.27
CA THR A 392 4.56 16.40 -57.09
C THR A 392 4.38 17.92 -57.19
N GLU A 393 4.50 18.64 -56.07
CA GLU A 393 4.35 20.10 -56.04
C GLU A 393 5.45 20.79 -56.86
N PHE A 394 6.69 20.31 -56.77
CA PHE A 394 7.80 20.82 -57.58
C PHE A 394 7.62 20.52 -59.06
N LYS A 395 7.24 19.29 -59.44
CA LYS A 395 6.96 18.93 -60.85
C LYS A 395 5.86 19.78 -61.46
N TYR A 396 4.82 20.10 -60.68
CA TYR A 396 3.76 20.99 -61.15
C TYR A 396 4.28 22.42 -61.37
N LEU A 397 4.98 22.99 -60.39
CA LEU A 397 5.57 24.33 -60.52
C LEU A 397 6.49 24.40 -61.74
N ASP A 398 7.29 23.37 -61.99
CA ASP A 398 8.18 23.30 -63.16
C ASP A 398 7.44 23.13 -64.50
N SER A 399 6.18 22.71 -64.49
CA SER A 399 5.36 22.56 -65.71
C SER A 399 4.69 23.85 -66.19
N ILE A 400 4.61 24.88 -65.34
CA ILE A 400 3.96 26.16 -65.66
C ILE A 400 4.97 27.24 -66.08
N SER A 401 4.48 28.32 -66.68
CA SER A 401 5.34 29.41 -67.17
C SER A 401 6.16 30.04 -66.02
N PRO A 402 7.40 30.52 -66.26
CA PRO A 402 8.20 31.15 -65.20
C PRO A 402 7.48 32.30 -64.48
N LYS A 403 6.70 33.08 -65.24
CA LYS A 403 5.89 34.19 -64.72
C LYS A 403 4.78 33.71 -63.78
N ASP A 404 4.06 32.64 -64.16
CA ASP A 404 3.00 32.08 -63.32
C ASP A 404 3.57 31.34 -62.11
N LYS A 405 4.70 30.63 -62.28
CA LYS A 405 5.45 29.99 -61.19
C LYS A 405 5.80 31.00 -60.10
N GLU A 406 6.44 32.10 -60.48
CA GLU A 406 6.86 33.15 -59.55
C GLU A 406 5.66 33.78 -58.86
N LYS A 407 4.65 34.19 -59.65
CA LYS A 407 3.40 34.78 -59.13
C LYS A 407 2.68 33.86 -58.14
N ASN A 408 2.48 32.59 -58.48
CA ASN A 408 1.72 31.66 -57.66
C ASN A 408 2.48 31.25 -56.39
N LEU A 409 3.79 30.99 -56.51
CA LEU A 409 4.62 30.66 -55.37
C LEU A 409 4.75 31.84 -54.41
N GLU A 410 4.96 33.05 -54.93
CA GLU A 410 5.09 34.25 -54.09
C GLU A 410 3.82 34.51 -53.30
N LYS A 411 2.66 34.47 -53.98
CA LYS A 411 1.37 34.63 -53.32
C LYS A 411 1.10 33.54 -52.28
N TYR A 412 1.47 32.28 -52.55
CA TYR A 412 1.33 31.20 -51.57
C TYR A 412 2.22 31.42 -50.34
N LEU A 413 3.48 31.81 -50.53
CA LEU A 413 4.42 32.01 -49.43
C LEU A 413 4.14 33.28 -48.60
N ASP A 414 3.24 34.15 -49.05
CA ASP A 414 2.73 35.30 -48.26
C ASP A 414 1.68 34.88 -47.22
N GLU A 415 1.13 33.67 -47.32
CA GLU A 415 0.17 33.14 -46.35
C GLU A 415 0.82 32.80 -44.99
N ASP A 416 0.03 32.88 -43.91
CA ASP A 416 0.53 32.66 -42.56
C ASP A 416 0.45 31.19 -42.13
N PHE A 417 1.44 30.39 -42.53
CA PHE A 417 1.67 29.04 -42.01
C PHE A 417 2.87 28.96 -41.05
N PRO A 418 2.85 28.03 -40.08
CA PRO A 418 3.93 27.86 -39.11
C PRO A 418 5.24 27.35 -39.71
N ALA A 419 5.18 26.40 -40.64
CA ALA A 419 6.35 25.78 -41.26
C ALA A 419 5.97 24.96 -42.50
N ILE A 420 6.96 24.74 -43.37
CA ILE A 420 6.90 23.81 -44.50
C ILE A 420 7.70 22.54 -44.16
N ILE A 421 7.10 21.39 -44.42
CA ILE A 421 7.69 20.06 -44.32
C ILE A 421 7.99 19.54 -45.72
N ILE A 422 9.23 19.15 -45.98
CA ILE A 422 9.67 18.47 -47.20
C ILE A 422 9.68 16.95 -46.95
N SER A 423 9.04 16.20 -47.85
CA SER A 423 8.95 14.74 -47.79
C SER A 423 9.35 14.12 -49.13
N GLY A 424 10.40 13.29 -49.12
CA GLY A 424 10.79 12.48 -50.28
C GLY A 424 11.29 13.26 -51.50
N VAL A 425 11.87 14.45 -51.29
CA VAL A 425 12.40 15.31 -52.35
C VAL A 425 13.91 15.20 -52.37
N LYS A 426 14.49 14.79 -53.51
CA LYS A 426 15.95 14.61 -53.62
C LYS A 426 16.71 15.93 -53.76
N ASN A 427 16.21 16.83 -54.60
CA ASN A 427 16.82 18.13 -54.88
C ASN A 427 15.74 19.20 -54.77
N ILE A 428 15.88 20.12 -53.82
CA ILE A 428 14.97 21.25 -53.66
C ILE A 428 15.41 22.34 -54.65
N PRO A 429 14.52 22.85 -55.53
CA PRO A 429 14.90 23.85 -56.52
C PRO A 429 15.36 25.18 -55.91
N ASP A 430 16.39 25.82 -56.49
CA ASP A 430 16.95 27.09 -56.00
C ASP A 430 15.90 28.22 -55.98
N TYR A 431 15.01 28.26 -56.98
CA TYR A 431 13.94 29.29 -57.02
C TYR A 431 13.04 29.22 -55.79
N PHE A 432 12.82 28.02 -55.24
CA PHE A 432 12.02 27.81 -54.05
C PHE A 432 12.83 28.14 -52.80
N LEU A 433 14.04 27.58 -52.69
CA LEU A 433 14.89 27.78 -51.51
C LEU A 433 15.24 29.26 -51.28
N ASN A 434 15.55 30.00 -52.35
CA ASN A 434 15.83 31.43 -52.28
C ASN A 434 14.64 32.22 -51.73
N LYS A 435 13.41 31.91 -52.18
CA LYS A 435 12.18 32.55 -51.68
C LYS A 435 11.88 32.19 -50.21
N ILE A 436 12.15 30.94 -49.81
CA ILE A 436 12.02 30.50 -48.41
C ILE A 436 12.96 31.27 -47.47
N ILE A 437 14.21 31.46 -47.90
CA ILE A 437 15.21 32.25 -47.15
C ILE A 437 14.78 33.72 -47.09
N GLU A 438 14.40 34.30 -48.23
CA GLU A 438 13.94 35.71 -48.33
C GLU A 438 12.76 35.99 -47.38
N LYS A 439 11.75 35.12 -47.38
CA LYS A 439 10.55 35.25 -46.55
C LYS A 439 10.71 34.71 -45.12
N LYS A 440 11.89 34.22 -44.74
CA LYS A 440 12.19 33.71 -43.38
C LYS A 440 11.25 32.58 -42.94
N ILE A 441 10.90 31.69 -43.86
CA ILE A 441 9.99 30.57 -43.60
C ILE A 441 10.76 29.39 -43.03
N ILE A 442 10.23 28.77 -41.98
CA ILE A 442 10.82 27.55 -41.42
C ILE A 442 10.63 26.41 -42.41
N LEU A 443 11.74 25.79 -42.82
CA LEU A 443 11.75 24.66 -43.73
C LEU A 443 12.36 23.46 -43.03
N LEU A 444 11.56 22.41 -42.89
CA LEU A 444 11.94 21.16 -42.22
C LEU A 444 11.90 20.02 -43.22
N GLU A 445 12.77 19.04 -43.06
CA GLU A 445 12.78 17.80 -43.83
C GLU A 445 12.49 16.61 -42.91
N THR A 446 11.57 15.76 -43.35
CA THR A 446 11.24 14.50 -42.68
C THR A 446 11.89 13.31 -43.38
N LYS A 447 12.23 12.29 -42.59
CA LYS A 447 12.68 10.97 -43.10
C LYS A 447 11.52 10.07 -43.54
N LEU A 448 10.29 10.57 -43.50
CA LEU A 448 9.11 9.83 -43.95
C LEU A 448 8.87 10.15 -45.43
N ASP A 449 9.00 9.15 -46.28
CA ASP A 449 8.98 9.34 -47.75
C ASP A 449 7.56 9.31 -48.34
N ARG A 450 6.60 8.75 -47.60
CA ARG A 450 5.20 8.60 -48.03
C ARG A 450 4.35 9.78 -47.54
N PRO A 451 3.82 10.63 -48.45
CA PRO A 451 3.08 11.83 -48.04
C PRO A 451 1.86 11.54 -47.16
N SER A 452 1.10 10.47 -47.47
CA SER A 452 -0.05 10.04 -46.66
C SER A 452 0.36 9.64 -45.25
N HIS A 453 1.53 9.02 -45.06
CA HIS A 453 2.05 8.69 -43.74
C HIS A 453 2.46 9.96 -42.98
N VAL A 454 3.04 10.96 -43.64
CA VAL A 454 3.39 12.23 -43.02
C VAL A 454 2.14 12.92 -42.49
N VAL A 455 1.12 13.08 -43.34
CA VAL A 455 -0.16 13.71 -42.97
C VAL A 455 -0.79 12.99 -41.79
N ALA A 456 -1.01 11.67 -41.90
CA ALA A 456 -1.65 10.89 -40.83
C ALA A 456 -0.88 10.95 -39.50
N THR A 457 0.46 10.83 -39.55
CA THR A 457 1.29 10.81 -38.34
C THR A 457 1.32 12.17 -37.65
N PHE A 458 1.47 13.25 -38.43
CA PHE A 458 1.60 14.60 -37.88
C PHE A 458 0.24 15.10 -37.39
N SER A 459 -0.84 14.91 -38.17
CA SER A 459 -2.20 15.27 -37.73
C SER A 459 -2.60 14.52 -36.47
N ALA A 460 -2.38 13.20 -36.39
CA ALA A 460 -2.69 12.44 -35.18
C ALA A 460 -1.89 12.94 -33.95
N TYR A 461 -0.65 13.36 -34.14
CA TYR A 461 0.14 13.95 -33.04
C TYR A 461 -0.42 15.31 -32.59
N LEU A 462 -0.74 16.19 -33.54
CA LEU A 462 -1.29 17.51 -33.25
C LEU A 462 -2.68 17.41 -32.63
N GLU A 463 -3.54 16.52 -33.13
CA GLU A 463 -4.86 16.23 -32.54
C GLU A 463 -4.74 15.81 -31.08
N ASN A 464 -3.80 14.89 -30.78
CA ASN A 464 -3.55 14.47 -29.40
C ASN A 464 -2.97 15.59 -28.53
N TYR A 465 -2.13 16.46 -29.09
CA TYR A 465 -1.55 17.58 -28.35
C TYR A 465 -2.59 18.65 -28.01
N PHE A 466 -3.40 19.03 -29.00
CA PHE A 466 -4.44 20.06 -28.90
C PHE A 466 -5.76 19.52 -28.34
N ALA A 467 -5.86 18.22 -28.06
CA ALA A 467 -7.04 17.60 -27.48
C ALA A 467 -7.50 18.36 -26.22
N PRO A 468 -8.76 18.85 -26.21
CA PRO A 468 -9.35 19.49 -25.04
C PRO A 468 -9.22 18.58 -23.83
N SER A 469 -8.77 19.15 -22.72
CA SER A 469 -8.53 18.39 -21.51
C SER A 469 -8.96 19.17 -20.29
N THR A 470 -9.54 18.49 -19.31
CA THR A 470 -9.91 19.07 -18.03
C THR A 470 -9.48 18.14 -16.90
N SER A 471 -9.28 18.70 -15.71
CA SER A 471 -8.97 17.90 -14.51
C SER A 471 -10.12 18.01 -13.53
N VAL A 472 -10.66 16.87 -13.13
CA VAL A 472 -11.80 16.77 -12.21
C VAL A 472 -11.32 16.13 -10.91
N HIS A 473 -11.79 16.66 -9.77
CA HIS A 473 -11.51 16.06 -8.46
C HIS A 473 -12.47 14.89 -8.21
N GLY A 474 -11.92 13.73 -7.86
CA GLY A 474 -12.68 12.51 -7.69
C GLY A 474 -11.80 11.27 -7.76
N VAL A 475 -12.44 10.10 -7.72
CA VAL A 475 -11.76 8.80 -7.81
C VAL A 475 -12.29 8.07 -9.04
N PHE A 476 -11.43 7.75 -9.99
CA PHE A 476 -11.80 7.10 -11.24
C PHE A 476 -11.43 5.62 -11.16
N VAL A 477 -12.44 4.77 -11.27
CA VAL A 477 -12.35 3.31 -11.10
C VAL A 477 -13.00 2.60 -12.28
N GLU A 478 -12.53 1.40 -12.60
CA GLU A 478 -13.13 0.54 -13.61
C GLU A 478 -13.87 -0.61 -12.94
N LEU A 479 -15.18 -0.70 -13.17
CA LEU A 479 -16.05 -1.77 -12.68
C LEU A 479 -16.66 -2.50 -13.87
N TYR A 480 -16.52 -3.83 -13.92
CA TYR A 480 -17.08 -4.65 -15.01
C TYR A 480 -16.72 -4.18 -16.44
N GLY A 481 -15.60 -3.48 -16.59
CA GLY A 481 -15.19 -2.90 -17.88
C GLY A 481 -15.69 -1.49 -18.15
N PHE A 482 -16.46 -0.87 -17.25
CA PHE A 482 -16.97 0.51 -17.36
C PHE A 482 -16.12 1.46 -16.53
N GLY A 483 -15.78 2.63 -17.08
CA GLY A 483 -15.08 3.67 -16.32
C GLY A 483 -16.06 4.54 -15.55
N VAL A 484 -15.89 4.60 -14.23
CA VAL A 484 -16.81 5.27 -13.31
C VAL A 484 -16.05 6.30 -12.49
N LEU A 485 -16.49 7.56 -12.58
CA LEU A 485 -15.93 8.65 -11.78
C LEU A 485 -16.77 8.85 -10.51
N LEU A 486 -16.18 8.54 -9.35
CA LEU A 486 -16.76 8.83 -8.05
C LEU A 486 -16.46 10.27 -7.65
N THR A 487 -17.50 11.09 -7.51
CA THR A 487 -17.45 12.48 -7.06
C THR A 487 -18.19 12.65 -5.73
N GLY A 488 -18.12 13.84 -5.14
CA GLY A 488 -18.74 14.15 -3.85
C GLY A 488 -17.82 14.95 -2.92
N LYS A 489 -18.37 15.40 -1.80
CA LYS A 489 -17.65 16.26 -0.83
C LYS A 489 -16.38 15.59 -0.28
N SER A 490 -15.42 16.39 0.17
CA SER A 490 -14.19 15.85 0.77
C SER A 490 -14.51 15.05 2.03
N GLY A 491 -13.94 13.84 2.14
CA GLY A 491 -14.13 12.97 3.29
C GLY A 491 -15.48 12.24 3.37
N ILE A 492 -16.30 12.27 2.32
CA ILE A 492 -17.55 11.47 2.21
C ILE A 492 -17.29 9.95 2.10
N GLY A 493 -16.03 9.56 1.82
CA GLY A 493 -15.63 8.15 1.67
C GLY A 493 -15.34 7.72 0.23
N LYS A 494 -15.00 8.65 -0.69
CA LYS A 494 -14.72 8.32 -2.11
C LYS A 494 -13.57 7.32 -2.25
N SER A 495 -12.42 7.62 -1.63
CA SER A 495 -11.22 6.79 -1.71
C SER A 495 -11.40 5.49 -0.93
N GLU A 496 -12.11 5.50 0.20
CA GLU A 496 -12.45 4.28 0.95
C GLU A 496 -13.42 3.37 0.18
N THR A 497 -14.43 3.94 -0.49
CA THR A 497 -15.34 3.19 -1.38
C THR A 497 -14.57 2.57 -2.54
N ALA A 498 -13.68 3.35 -3.17
CA ALA A 498 -12.81 2.86 -4.24
C ALA A 498 -11.86 1.76 -3.76
N LEU A 499 -11.27 1.88 -2.57
CA LEU A 499 -10.42 0.86 -1.97
C LEU A 499 -11.18 -0.46 -1.76
N GLU A 500 -12.42 -0.38 -1.28
CA GLU A 500 -13.26 -1.57 -1.13
C GLU A 500 -13.60 -2.20 -2.49
N LEU A 501 -13.92 -1.40 -3.52
CA LEU A 501 -14.13 -1.89 -4.88
C LEU A 501 -12.88 -2.59 -5.43
N ILE A 502 -11.69 -2.02 -5.21
CA ILE A 502 -10.42 -2.63 -5.60
C ILE A 502 -10.20 -3.96 -4.90
N HIS A 503 -10.52 -4.04 -3.61
CA HIS A 503 -10.45 -5.28 -2.84
C HIS A 503 -11.42 -6.36 -3.38
N ARG A 504 -12.53 -5.96 -4.00
CA ARG A 504 -13.48 -6.86 -4.69
C ARG A 504 -13.05 -7.24 -6.12
N GLY A 505 -11.89 -6.76 -6.58
CA GLY A 505 -11.33 -7.11 -7.89
C GLY A 505 -11.49 -6.04 -8.98
N HIS A 506 -12.04 -4.87 -8.64
CA HIS A 506 -12.11 -3.73 -9.56
C HIS A 506 -10.77 -2.99 -9.64
N ARG A 507 -10.66 -2.02 -10.57
CA ARG A 507 -9.36 -1.41 -10.90
C ARG A 507 -9.34 0.09 -10.66
N LEU A 508 -8.29 0.58 -10.01
CA LEU A 508 -8.02 2.00 -9.88
C LEU A 508 -7.46 2.56 -11.18
N ILE A 509 -7.99 3.69 -11.67
CA ILE A 509 -7.34 4.52 -12.69
C ILE A 509 -6.64 5.72 -12.03
N ALA A 510 -7.35 6.42 -11.16
CA ALA A 510 -6.86 7.64 -10.52
C ALA A 510 -7.58 7.90 -9.19
N ASP A 511 -6.87 8.51 -8.24
CA ASP A 511 -7.41 9.03 -6.99
C ASP A 511 -7.08 10.53 -6.88
N ASP A 512 -7.90 11.28 -6.13
CA ASP A 512 -7.86 12.73 -5.96
C ASP A 512 -8.09 13.58 -7.23
N SER A 513 -7.28 13.41 -8.29
CA SER A 513 -7.34 14.25 -9.49
C SER A 513 -7.22 13.43 -10.76
N VAL A 514 -8.27 13.51 -11.58
CA VAL A 514 -8.41 12.74 -12.82
C VAL A 514 -8.34 13.71 -14.00
N ARG A 515 -7.40 13.49 -14.90
CA ARG A 515 -7.33 14.24 -16.16
C ARG A 515 -8.17 13.51 -17.21
N PHE A 516 -9.18 14.19 -17.71
CA PHE A 516 -9.98 13.75 -18.85
C PHE A 516 -9.54 14.47 -20.11
N GLU A 517 -9.49 13.73 -21.21
CA GLU A 517 -9.13 14.20 -22.54
C GLU A 517 -10.17 13.69 -23.54
N LYS A 518 -10.55 14.54 -24.50
CA LYS A 518 -11.42 14.13 -25.60
C LYS A 518 -10.59 13.36 -26.62
N GLY A 519 -10.95 12.10 -26.87
CA GLY A 519 -10.33 11.25 -27.87
C GLY A 519 -10.71 11.65 -29.29
N VAL A 520 -9.97 11.12 -30.26
CA VAL A 520 -10.15 11.42 -31.71
C VAL A 520 -11.55 11.08 -32.20
N ILE A 521 -12.14 9.99 -31.69
CA ILE A 521 -13.51 9.56 -32.04
C ILE A 521 -14.59 10.25 -31.18
N GLY A 522 -14.20 11.27 -30.42
CA GLY A 522 -15.09 12.06 -29.57
C GLY A 522 -15.43 11.43 -28.22
N ASP A 523 -14.88 10.28 -27.86
CA ASP A 523 -15.04 9.70 -26.53
C ASP A 523 -14.23 10.46 -25.48
N ILE A 524 -14.55 10.27 -24.19
CA ILE A 524 -13.81 10.91 -23.10
C ILE A 524 -12.99 9.84 -22.40
N THR A 525 -11.68 9.99 -22.39
CA THR A 525 -10.76 9.09 -21.71
C THR A 525 -10.15 9.78 -20.50
N GLY A 526 -10.21 9.12 -19.35
CA GLY A 526 -9.64 9.56 -18.08
C GLY A 526 -8.36 8.83 -17.72
N ARG A 527 -7.43 9.54 -17.07
CA ARG A 527 -6.19 9.01 -16.48
C ARG A 527 -5.81 9.80 -15.23
N ALA A 528 -4.87 9.28 -14.43
CA ALA A 528 -4.32 10.05 -13.32
C ALA A 528 -3.66 11.33 -13.84
N SER A 529 -3.93 12.48 -13.19
CA SER A 529 -3.32 13.76 -13.59
C SER A 529 -1.86 13.90 -13.17
N LYS A 530 -1.47 13.18 -12.11
CA LYS A 530 -0.13 13.13 -11.53
C LYS A 530 0.41 11.69 -11.56
N LEU A 531 0.95 11.21 -10.44
CA LEU A 531 1.45 9.86 -10.31
C LEU A 531 0.28 8.85 -10.29
N PRO A 532 0.28 7.86 -11.18
CA PRO A 532 -0.73 6.81 -11.17
C PRO A 532 -0.53 5.85 -10.00
N TYR A 533 -1.56 5.05 -9.69
CA TYR A 533 -1.57 3.94 -8.72
C TYR A 533 -1.54 4.30 -7.24
N PHE A 534 -1.20 5.54 -6.90
CA PHE A 534 -1.21 6.01 -5.51
C PHE A 534 -2.60 6.44 -5.08
N MET A 535 -2.92 6.18 -3.81
CA MET A 535 -4.15 6.60 -3.17
C MET A 535 -3.84 7.14 -1.78
N GLU A 536 -4.51 8.21 -1.36
CA GLU A 536 -4.43 8.72 0.01
C GLU A 536 -5.54 8.09 0.86
N ILE A 537 -5.16 7.33 1.89
CA ILE A 537 -6.11 6.84 2.88
C ILE A 537 -5.80 7.45 4.23
N ARG A 538 -6.72 8.27 4.76
CA ARG A 538 -6.54 8.97 6.04
C ARG A 538 -6.22 8.00 7.16
N GLY A 539 -5.10 8.20 7.85
CA GLY A 539 -4.62 7.33 8.93
C GLY A 539 -3.68 6.20 8.47
N LEU A 540 -3.70 5.82 7.19
CA LEU A 540 -2.67 4.96 6.58
C LEU A 540 -1.59 5.76 5.85
N GLY A 541 -1.94 6.95 5.34
CA GLY A 541 -1.10 7.75 4.47
C GLY A 541 -1.22 7.34 3.00
N ILE A 542 -0.19 7.61 2.23
CA ILE A 542 -0.12 7.25 0.81
C ILE A 542 0.16 5.75 0.68
N ILE A 543 -0.69 5.07 -0.09
CA ILE A 543 -0.53 3.66 -0.45
C ILE A 543 -0.34 3.49 -1.95
N ASP A 544 0.48 2.53 -2.35
CA ASP A 544 0.61 2.09 -3.74
C ASP A 544 -0.33 0.90 -3.99
N VAL A 545 -1.44 1.14 -4.69
CA VAL A 545 -2.44 0.11 -4.99
C VAL A 545 -1.86 -0.99 -5.86
N LYS A 546 -0.93 -0.67 -6.77
CA LYS A 546 -0.27 -1.66 -7.62
C LYS A 546 0.64 -2.57 -6.79
N ALA A 547 1.35 -2.03 -5.80
CA ALA A 547 2.19 -2.84 -4.91
C ALA A 547 1.37 -3.70 -3.94
N LEU A 548 0.24 -3.18 -3.43
CA LEU A 548 -0.62 -3.87 -2.47
C LEU A 548 -1.47 -4.99 -3.11
N TYR A 549 -2.09 -4.71 -4.26
CA TYR A 549 -3.11 -5.57 -4.89
C TYR A 549 -2.69 -6.08 -6.28
N GLY A 550 -1.49 -5.71 -6.75
CA GLY A 550 -0.92 -6.18 -8.00
C GLY A 550 -1.34 -5.35 -9.23
N VAL A 551 -0.72 -5.68 -10.38
CA VAL A 551 -0.96 -4.98 -11.66
C VAL A 551 -2.41 -5.14 -12.14
N GLY A 552 -3.07 -6.24 -11.74
CA GLY A 552 -4.48 -6.49 -12.04
C GLY A 552 -5.45 -5.51 -11.40
N ALA A 553 -5.05 -4.81 -10.33
CA ALA A 553 -5.87 -3.87 -9.57
C ALA A 553 -5.79 -2.41 -10.09
N VAL A 554 -5.03 -2.16 -11.16
CA VAL A 554 -4.80 -0.81 -11.69
C VAL A 554 -4.92 -0.73 -13.20
N ARG A 555 -5.25 0.46 -13.71
CA ARG A 555 -5.24 0.84 -15.13
C ARG A 555 -4.67 2.23 -15.31
N ILE A 556 -4.03 2.47 -16.45
CA ILE A 556 -3.41 3.76 -16.78
C ILE A 556 -4.46 4.75 -17.26
N SER A 557 -5.40 4.28 -18.09
CA SER A 557 -6.47 5.07 -18.65
C SER A 557 -7.71 4.23 -18.89
N LYS A 558 -8.87 4.88 -18.94
CA LYS A 558 -10.16 4.25 -19.27
C LYS A 558 -11.13 5.31 -19.82
N ARG A 559 -12.01 4.89 -20.74
CA ARG A 559 -13.15 5.71 -21.17
C ARG A 559 -14.08 5.99 -19.98
N LEU A 560 -14.57 7.23 -19.85
CA LEU A 560 -15.60 7.60 -18.89
C LEU A 560 -16.98 7.15 -19.39
N ASP A 561 -17.66 6.33 -18.60
CA ASP A 561 -18.98 5.80 -18.90
C ASP A 561 -20.07 6.37 -17.99
N MET A 562 -19.73 6.74 -16.75
CA MET A 562 -20.67 7.24 -15.75
C MET A 562 -19.98 8.07 -14.67
N ILE A 563 -20.71 9.05 -14.13
CA ILE A 563 -20.37 9.79 -12.93
C ILE A 563 -21.31 9.36 -11.80
N ILE A 564 -20.74 9.04 -10.63
CA ILE A 564 -21.51 8.75 -9.43
C ILE A 564 -21.13 9.76 -8.35
N GLU A 565 -22.09 10.58 -7.94
CA GLU A 565 -21.91 11.57 -6.88
C GLU A 565 -22.35 10.99 -5.53
N LEU A 566 -21.39 10.79 -4.63
CA LEU A 566 -21.65 10.34 -3.27
C LEU A 566 -22.12 11.51 -2.40
N GLN A 567 -23.29 11.35 -1.78
CA GLN A 567 -23.91 12.35 -0.90
C GLN A 567 -24.21 11.77 0.47
N GLU A 568 -24.19 12.62 1.51
CA GLU A 568 -24.57 12.23 2.87
C GLU A 568 -26.08 12.33 3.04
N LEU A 569 -26.70 11.29 3.62
CA LEU A 569 -28.12 11.34 3.97
C LEU A 569 -28.32 12.16 5.25
N LYS A 570 -29.10 13.24 5.17
CA LYS A 570 -29.35 14.16 6.31
C LYS A 570 -30.60 13.87 7.13
N SER A 571 -31.51 13.00 6.66
CA SER A 571 -32.79 12.67 7.32
C SER A 571 -33.02 11.16 7.45
N GLU A 572 -33.84 10.75 8.43
CA GLU A 572 -34.24 9.36 8.69
C GLU A 572 -35.41 8.87 7.81
N ASP A 573 -35.88 9.67 6.84
CA ASP A 573 -36.87 9.25 5.86
C ASP A 573 -36.22 8.38 4.77
N TYR A 574 -35.96 7.12 5.12
CA TYR A 574 -35.32 6.13 4.27
C TYR A 574 -36.20 5.68 3.07
N LEU A 575 -37.51 5.92 3.12
CA LEU A 575 -38.49 5.40 2.17
C LEU A 575 -38.69 6.29 0.94
N THR A 576 -38.50 7.61 1.05
CA THR A 576 -38.63 8.56 -0.07
C THR A 576 -37.29 8.86 -0.77
N ALA A 577 -36.15 8.47 -0.19
CA ALA A 577 -34.82 8.66 -0.78
C ALA A 577 -34.38 7.53 -1.75
N MET A 578 -35.34 6.82 -2.36
CA MET A 578 -35.10 5.93 -3.51
C MET A 578 -35.12 6.67 -4.86
N ASP A 579 -34.93 7.98 -4.83
CA ASP A 579 -34.81 8.80 -6.03
C ASP A 579 -33.42 8.56 -6.63
N TYR A 580 -33.30 7.52 -7.46
CA TYR A 580 -32.27 7.44 -8.51
C TYR A 580 -32.49 8.63 -9.44
N GLN A 581 -32.00 9.81 -9.04
CA GLN A 581 -32.04 10.98 -9.89
C GLN A 581 -30.98 10.81 -10.98
N GLU A 582 -31.39 10.12 -12.04
CA GLU A 582 -30.63 10.05 -13.27
C GLU A 582 -30.61 11.43 -13.90
N SER A 583 -29.41 11.95 -14.05
CA SER A 583 -29.13 13.20 -14.71
C SER A 583 -28.00 12.98 -15.70
N THR A 584 -27.72 13.98 -16.53
CA THR A 584 -26.52 14.01 -17.35
C THR A 584 -25.63 15.14 -16.85
N GLU A 585 -24.32 14.94 -16.96
CA GLU A 585 -23.33 16.00 -16.74
C GLU A 585 -22.51 16.17 -18.02
N VAL A 586 -22.37 17.42 -18.46
CA VAL A 586 -21.59 17.74 -19.66
C VAL A 586 -20.13 17.87 -19.27
N LEU A 587 -19.27 17.02 -19.85
CA LEU A 587 -17.83 17.10 -19.70
C LEU A 587 -17.22 17.19 -21.10
N LEU A 588 -16.34 18.17 -21.36
CA LEU A 588 -15.69 18.37 -22.68
C LEU A 588 -16.66 18.35 -23.89
N GLY A 589 -17.91 18.80 -23.68
CA GLY A 589 -18.97 18.84 -24.69
C GLY A 589 -19.71 17.52 -24.91
N ASN A 590 -19.48 16.50 -24.09
CA ASN A 590 -20.22 15.23 -24.15
C ASN A 590 -21.11 15.06 -22.92
N GLU A 591 -22.33 14.57 -23.13
CA GLU A 591 -23.24 14.19 -22.05
C GLU A 591 -22.84 12.84 -21.44
N ILE A 592 -22.57 12.84 -20.14
CA ILE A 592 -22.21 11.65 -19.38
C ILE A 592 -23.32 11.32 -18.38
N PRO A 593 -23.79 10.06 -18.31
CA PRO A 593 -24.75 9.64 -17.29
C PRO A 593 -24.25 9.92 -15.88
N LYS A 594 -25.11 10.51 -15.05
CA LYS A 594 -24.81 10.85 -13.65
C LYS A 594 -25.88 10.32 -12.70
N ILE A 595 -25.44 9.66 -11.64
CA ILE A 595 -26.29 9.18 -10.54
C ILE A 595 -25.82 9.79 -9.22
N LYS A 596 -26.76 10.20 -8.37
CA LYS A 596 -26.48 10.57 -6.97
C LYS A 596 -26.77 9.37 -6.07
N LEU A 597 -25.79 8.99 -5.24
CA LEU A 597 -25.95 7.91 -4.25
C LEU A 597 -25.84 8.47 -2.84
N TYR A 598 -26.87 8.22 -2.03
CA TYR A 598 -26.90 8.63 -0.63
C TYR A 598 -26.31 7.55 0.28
N ILE A 599 -25.25 7.92 1.00
CA ILE A 599 -24.57 7.05 1.97
C ILE A 599 -25.20 7.26 3.34
N SER A 600 -25.59 6.16 4.00
CA SER A 600 -26.09 6.12 5.38
C SER A 600 -25.34 5.08 6.22
N SER A 601 -25.49 5.14 7.55
CA SER A 601 -24.97 4.09 8.44
C SER A 601 -25.72 2.77 8.19
N GLY A 602 -25.00 1.75 7.71
CA GLY A 602 -25.54 0.41 7.44
C GLY A 602 -25.66 0.04 5.97
N ARG A 603 -25.49 0.99 5.02
CA ARG A 603 -25.43 0.69 3.59
C ARG A 603 -23.97 0.67 3.11
N ASN A 604 -23.60 -0.40 2.42
CA ASN A 604 -22.28 -0.54 1.83
C ASN A 604 -22.19 0.29 0.54
N ALA A 605 -21.41 1.37 0.55
CA ALA A 605 -21.28 2.29 -0.58
C ALA A 605 -20.72 1.60 -1.84
N ALA A 606 -19.75 0.69 -1.68
CA ALA A 606 -19.17 -0.05 -2.80
C ALA A 606 -20.22 -0.94 -3.47
N ALA A 607 -21.04 -1.64 -2.68
CA ALA A 607 -22.14 -2.45 -3.22
C ALA A 607 -23.17 -1.60 -3.99
N MET A 608 -23.52 -0.40 -3.48
CA MET A 608 -24.43 0.50 -4.20
C MET A 608 -23.85 1.01 -5.51
N VAL A 609 -22.55 1.31 -5.53
CA VAL A 609 -21.83 1.66 -6.76
C VAL A 609 -21.86 0.51 -7.76
N GLU A 610 -21.60 -0.73 -7.33
CA GLU A 610 -21.68 -1.91 -8.20
C GLU A 610 -23.08 -2.09 -8.79
N ILE A 611 -24.13 -1.96 -7.98
CA ILE A 611 -25.53 -2.05 -8.43
C ILE A 611 -25.85 -0.96 -9.47
N ALA A 612 -25.41 0.28 -9.23
CA ALA A 612 -25.61 1.38 -10.18
C ALA A 612 -24.95 1.11 -11.54
N VAL A 613 -23.74 0.54 -11.54
CA VAL A 613 -23.03 0.16 -12.78
C VAL A 613 -23.68 -1.03 -13.47
N MET A 614 -24.15 -2.03 -12.72
CA MET A 614 -24.90 -3.15 -13.26
C MET A 614 -26.20 -2.68 -13.94
N ASN A 615 -26.90 -1.71 -13.34
CA ASN A 615 -28.10 -1.13 -13.95
C ASN A 615 -27.76 -0.40 -15.26
N LEU A 616 -26.69 0.40 -15.29
CA LEU A 616 -26.22 1.03 -16.54
C LEU A 616 -25.87 -0.03 -17.61
N MET A 617 -25.20 -1.11 -17.21
CA MET A 617 -24.86 -2.21 -18.11
C MET A 617 -26.12 -2.85 -18.69
N ALA A 618 -27.11 -3.16 -17.85
CA ALA A 618 -28.40 -3.71 -18.28
C ALA A 618 -29.11 -2.78 -19.28
N LYS A 619 -29.17 -1.47 -18.99
CA LYS A 619 -29.75 -0.46 -19.88
C LYS A 619 -29.05 -0.41 -21.23
N ARG A 620 -27.70 -0.46 -21.26
CA ARG A 620 -26.93 -0.52 -22.52
C ARG A 620 -27.14 -1.83 -23.30
N MET A 621 -27.53 -2.90 -22.62
CA MET A 621 -27.92 -4.17 -23.26
C MET A 621 -29.40 -4.20 -23.68
N GLY A 622 -30.15 -3.11 -23.50
CA GLY A 622 -31.56 -2.99 -23.88
C GLY A 622 -32.55 -3.46 -22.81
N TYR A 623 -32.11 -3.69 -21.58
CA TYR A 623 -32.98 -4.09 -20.47
C TYR A 623 -33.17 -2.95 -19.48
N ASN A 624 -34.40 -2.41 -19.38
CA ASN A 624 -34.77 -1.38 -18.41
C ASN A 624 -35.74 -1.95 -17.37
N SER A 625 -35.24 -2.21 -16.15
CA SER A 625 -36.02 -2.83 -15.06
C SER A 625 -37.24 -2.00 -14.65
N GLU A 626 -37.16 -0.66 -14.69
CA GLU A 626 -38.28 0.23 -14.35
C GLU A 626 -39.39 0.14 -15.39
N GLU A 627 -39.05 0.12 -16.67
CA GLU A 627 -40.03 -0.05 -17.75
C GLU A 627 -40.71 -1.42 -17.68
N VAL A 628 -39.96 -2.48 -17.35
CA VAL A 628 -40.52 -3.83 -17.18
C VAL A 628 -41.48 -3.85 -15.99
N TYR A 629 -41.09 -3.30 -14.84
CA TYR A 629 -41.93 -3.22 -13.65
C TYR A 629 -43.19 -2.37 -13.88
N LEU A 630 -43.07 -1.21 -14.54
CA LEU A 630 -44.20 -0.36 -14.88
C LEU A 630 -45.14 -1.03 -15.90
N LYS A 631 -44.61 -1.80 -16.87
CA LYS A 631 -45.42 -2.62 -17.78
C LYS A 631 -46.17 -3.70 -17.01
N GLU A 632 -45.54 -4.38 -16.05
CA GLU A 632 -46.19 -5.40 -15.23
C GLU A 632 -47.26 -4.81 -14.28
N LEU A 633 -47.01 -3.65 -13.68
CA LEU A 633 -48.00 -2.91 -12.87
C LEU A 633 -49.20 -2.48 -13.73
N LYS A 634 -48.96 -1.95 -14.93
CA LYS A 634 -50.04 -1.62 -15.87
C LYS A 634 -50.82 -2.88 -16.25
N ASN A 635 -50.16 -3.98 -16.55
CA ASN A 635 -50.82 -5.24 -16.90
C ASN A 635 -51.61 -5.86 -15.73
N LYS A 636 -51.22 -5.62 -14.47
CA LYS A 636 -52.01 -6.00 -13.30
C LYS A 636 -53.25 -5.12 -13.12
N ASN A 637 -53.12 -3.81 -13.30
CA ASN A 637 -54.25 -2.86 -13.19
C ASN A 637 -55.27 -2.93 -14.35
N TYR A 638 -55.01 -3.73 -15.40
CA TYR A 638 -55.98 -4.02 -16.47
C TYR A 638 -56.75 -5.34 -16.24
N ASN A 639 -56.37 -6.15 -15.25
CA ASN A 639 -56.98 -7.45 -14.92
C ASN A 639 -57.76 -7.44 -13.59
N ASP A 640 -57.88 -6.27 -12.95
CA ASP A 640 -58.84 -5.92 -11.89
C ASP A 640 -59.83 -4.90 -12.46
#